data_AF-A0A7S7SQZ6-F1
#
_entry.id   AF-A0A7S7SQZ6-F1
#
_cell.length_a   1.000
_cell.length_b   1.000
_cell.length_c   1.000
_cell.angle_alpha   90.00
_cell.angle_beta   90.00
_cell.angle_gamma   90.00
#
_symmetry.space_group_name_H-M   'P 1'
#
loop_
_entity.id
_entity.type
_entity.pdbx_description
1 polymer ?
#
loop_
_entity_poly.entity_id
_entity_poly.type
_entity_poly.pdbx_seq_one_letter_code
_entity_poly.pdbx_strand_id
1 'polypeptide(L)'
;MRLRSLHLSLRFIVPLACVLALIGYFALPWIESTTVRWFVRDLDARSSLVSSTLQQPLLNYIESNADEQIDDMFNRAIQDERLYAIGFCGPDGKLSHKTVTYPNALGCWQGADSAAARNPVLYLPQGAVHVSAKELTRDGNRAGRLILVQDMRFIELRGSDAKRYIVGLFVLVACVVSIITILIAQLSWHGWVRGVREMMRGELWPKSPRLASPELAPLASDLRSMLQEYQRDLQGSNVEASTWDAETLKSLLNQDLAGDEILVVSNREPYIHVNTPDGVRVQRPASGLVTAVEAVMRACSGTWIAHGAGSADRVTVDANDHVRVPPENPSYTLRRVWLSKKEEQGYYYGFANEGLWPLCHIAHVRPVFRSSDWDEYVKVNQRFADAVISEAHSDNPVVLVQDYHFALLPRMVRAVLPKATIITFWHIPWPNPESFGICPWREEILDGMLGSTILGFHTPFHRKNFLDTVDRYLETRIEDEASTISYGNQLTQVKPYPISIAWPEPPPDEQDIDACRAEVRRALGVPADRLLGIGVDRLDYTKGIIERFQAVERLLELYPEMIGKFTFVQIAAPTRSSLDEYQSFEASVQALVKRINERFANDAYLPIILKAEHHEQKALRSYFRAAEVCSVTSLHDGMNLVAKEFIAARDDEQGVLILSRFTGAARELHEALIVNPYHIEEGAEALYRALHMPAGEQRERMRSMRRRVRDFNVYRWAGRMLQDAARLRQRERVKSRIISLSQDRARKGRA
;
A
#
# COMPACT_ATOMS: atom_id res chain seq x y z
N MET A 1 1.41 58.41 29.12
CA MET A 1 1.79 56.99 28.85
C MET A 1 1.02 56.35 27.68
N ARG A 2 -0.20 56.81 27.30
CA ARG A 2 -0.99 56.22 26.20
C ARG A 2 -0.50 56.50 24.77
N LEU A 3 0.19 57.62 24.51
CA LEU A 3 0.67 57.98 23.14
C LEU A 3 1.95 57.25 22.69
N ARG A 4 2.80 56.75 23.60
CA ARG A 4 4.03 56.01 23.23
C ARG A 4 3.77 54.54 22.85
N SER A 5 2.69 53.94 23.37
CA SER A 5 2.32 52.55 23.04
C SER A 5 1.74 52.41 21.63
N LEU A 6 0.99 53.42 21.15
CA LEU A 6 0.45 53.46 19.78
C LEU A 6 1.54 53.56 18.72
N HIS A 7 2.60 54.35 18.97
CA HIS A 7 3.72 54.47 18.03
C HIS A 7 4.53 53.18 17.88
N LEU A 8 4.56 52.31 18.90
CA LEU A 8 5.28 51.04 18.84
C LEU A 8 4.48 49.98 18.08
N SER A 9 3.15 49.90 18.25
CA SER A 9 2.31 48.95 17.53
C SER A 9 2.18 49.30 16.04
N LEU A 10 2.10 50.59 15.70
CA LEU A 10 2.08 51.06 14.31
C LEU A 10 3.35 50.67 13.53
N ARG A 11 4.50 50.55 14.19
CA ARG A 11 5.77 50.14 13.54
C ARG A 11 5.77 48.70 13.03
N PHE A 12 4.93 47.82 13.58
CA PHE A 12 4.85 46.41 13.17
C PHE A 12 3.63 46.13 12.28
N ILE A 13 2.52 46.86 12.50
CA ILE A 13 1.30 46.67 11.71
C ILE A 13 1.45 47.24 10.30
N VAL A 14 2.10 48.38 10.12
CA VAL A 14 2.24 49.02 8.81
C VAL A 14 3.08 48.19 7.83
N PRO A 15 4.27 47.64 8.18
CA PRO A 15 5.03 46.78 7.29
C PRO A 15 4.28 45.48 6.94
N LEU A 16 3.58 44.89 7.91
CA LEU A 16 2.79 43.67 7.68
C LEU A 16 1.63 43.92 6.72
N ALA A 17 0.91 45.03 6.89
CA ALA A 17 -0.14 45.44 5.96
C ALA A 17 0.41 45.69 4.55
N CYS A 18 1.58 46.32 4.44
CA CYS A 18 2.25 46.52 3.15
C CYS A 18 2.64 45.20 2.49
N VAL A 19 3.22 44.24 3.22
CA VAL A 19 3.60 42.93 2.68
C VAL A 19 2.37 42.14 2.22
N LEU A 20 1.29 42.12 3.01
CA LEU A 20 0.06 41.42 2.65
C LEU A 20 -0.63 42.06 1.44
N ALA A 21 -0.62 43.39 1.33
CA ALA A 21 -1.12 44.09 0.15
C ALA A 21 -0.28 43.76 -1.10
N LEU A 22 1.04 43.66 -0.95
CA LEU A 22 1.95 43.30 -2.04
C LEU A 22 1.72 41.85 -2.51
N ILE A 23 1.56 40.91 -1.58
CA ILE A 23 1.21 39.52 -1.90
C ILE A 23 -0.14 39.45 -2.61
N GLY A 24 -1.16 40.16 -2.11
CA GLY A 24 -2.47 40.22 -2.77
C GLY A 24 -2.39 40.78 -4.19
N TYR A 25 -1.60 41.84 -4.40
CA TYR A 25 -1.41 42.48 -5.71
C TYR A 25 -0.76 41.54 -6.73
N PHE A 26 0.20 40.72 -6.32
CA PHE A 26 0.88 39.76 -7.22
C PHE A 26 0.13 38.42 -7.39
N ALA A 27 -0.55 37.93 -6.35
CA ALA A 27 -1.23 36.64 -6.39
C ALA A 27 -2.51 36.67 -7.23
N LEU A 28 -3.27 37.78 -7.19
CA LEU A 28 -4.56 37.89 -7.88
C LEU A 28 -4.45 37.74 -9.42
N PRO A 29 -3.58 38.46 -10.14
CA PRO A 29 -3.43 38.31 -11.59
C PRO A 29 -2.92 36.92 -11.98
N TRP A 30 -2.04 36.34 -11.15
CA TRP A 30 -1.52 35.00 -11.39
C TRP A 30 -2.62 33.95 -11.32
N ILE A 31 -3.45 33.99 -10.27
CA ILE A 31 -4.59 33.08 -10.07
C ILE A 31 -5.63 33.20 -11.19
N GLU A 32 -5.98 34.43 -11.60
CA GLU A 32 -6.89 34.70 -12.72
C GLU A 32 -6.36 34.04 -14.00
N SER A 33 -5.06 34.21 -14.31
CA SER A 33 -4.43 33.64 -15.51
C SER A 33 -4.36 32.10 -15.50
N THR A 34 -4.16 31.49 -14.33
CA THR A 34 -4.11 30.01 -14.21
C THR A 34 -5.48 29.39 -14.28
N THR A 35 -6.48 30.04 -13.68
CA THR A 35 -7.88 29.55 -13.67
C THR A 35 -8.43 29.51 -15.09
N VAL A 36 -8.28 30.58 -15.87
CA VAL A 36 -8.72 30.62 -17.28
C VAL A 36 -8.01 29.54 -18.11
N ARG A 37 -6.69 29.37 -17.96
CA ARG A 37 -5.93 28.33 -18.69
C ARG A 37 -6.39 26.91 -18.36
N TRP A 38 -6.74 26.65 -17.10
CA TRP A 38 -7.23 25.35 -16.67
C TRP A 38 -8.60 25.04 -17.30
N PHE A 39 -9.52 26.00 -17.27
CA PHE A 39 -10.84 25.83 -17.88
C PHE A 39 -10.78 25.66 -19.41
N VAL A 40 -9.92 26.40 -20.10
CA VAL A 40 -9.78 26.21 -21.56
C VAL A 40 -9.25 24.82 -21.89
N ARG A 41 -8.30 24.28 -21.10
CA ARG A 41 -7.83 22.90 -21.28
C ARG A 41 -8.93 21.86 -21.07
N ASP A 42 -9.80 22.05 -20.07
CA ASP A 42 -10.96 21.17 -19.86
C ASP A 42 -11.95 21.24 -21.04
N LEU A 43 -12.21 22.45 -21.54
CA LEU A 43 -13.07 22.69 -22.70
C LEU A 43 -12.52 22.04 -23.98
N ASP A 44 -11.22 22.12 -24.23
CA ASP A 44 -10.55 21.46 -25.35
C ASP A 44 -10.64 19.93 -25.28
N ALA A 45 -10.41 19.36 -24.09
CA ALA A 45 -10.51 17.91 -23.90
C ALA A 45 -11.92 17.38 -24.19
N ARG A 46 -12.95 18.11 -23.72
CA ARG A 46 -14.35 17.79 -23.99
C ARG A 46 -14.72 17.96 -25.46
N SER A 47 -14.25 19.03 -26.10
CA SER A 47 -14.49 19.29 -27.51
C SER A 47 -13.90 18.18 -28.40
N SER A 48 -12.72 17.66 -28.06
CA SER A 48 -12.12 16.52 -28.74
C SER A 48 -12.98 15.26 -28.61
N LEU A 49 -13.59 15.04 -27.44
CA LEU A 49 -14.46 13.88 -27.20
C LEU A 49 -15.76 14.00 -28.01
N VAL A 50 -16.44 15.15 -27.95
CA VAL A 50 -17.66 15.42 -28.76
C VAL A 50 -17.37 15.28 -30.26
N SER A 51 -16.24 15.82 -30.73
CA SER A 51 -15.82 15.70 -32.13
C SER A 51 -15.63 14.23 -32.53
N SER A 52 -14.97 13.43 -31.69
CA SER A 52 -14.73 12.00 -31.96
C SER A 52 -16.01 11.17 -32.00
N THR A 53 -16.99 11.51 -31.15
CA THR A 53 -18.30 10.82 -31.11
C THR A 53 -19.15 11.19 -32.32
N LEU A 54 -19.14 12.45 -32.74
CA LEU A 54 -19.93 12.92 -33.88
C LEU A 54 -19.30 12.58 -35.23
N GLN A 55 -17.99 12.30 -35.29
CA GLN A 55 -17.26 12.08 -36.55
C GLN A 55 -17.86 10.96 -37.43
N GLN A 56 -18.05 9.76 -36.89
CA GLN A 56 -18.52 8.62 -37.68
C GLN A 56 -19.98 8.80 -38.18
N PRO A 57 -20.96 9.16 -37.32
CA PRO A 57 -22.32 9.42 -37.77
C PRO A 57 -22.40 10.57 -38.79
N LEU A 58 -21.66 11.66 -38.56
CA LEU A 58 -21.66 12.83 -39.44
C LEU A 58 -21.13 12.48 -40.83
N LEU A 59 -20.02 11.74 -40.93
CA LEU A 59 -19.46 11.33 -42.22
C LEU A 59 -20.41 10.41 -43.00
N ASN A 60 -21.15 9.55 -42.30
CA ASN A 60 -22.16 8.69 -42.93
C ASN A 60 -23.37 9.48 -43.43
N TYR A 61 -23.86 10.44 -42.63
CA TYR A 61 -25.01 11.26 -43.03
C TYR A 61 -24.71 12.20 -44.20
N ILE A 62 -23.49 12.76 -44.25
CA ILE A 62 -23.01 13.56 -45.40
C ILE A 62 -22.99 12.72 -46.67
N GLU A 63 -22.51 11.47 -46.62
CA GLU A 63 -22.46 10.57 -47.78
C GLU A 63 -23.86 10.23 -48.31
N SER A 64 -24.84 10.11 -47.41
CA SER A 64 -26.24 9.85 -47.77
C SER A 64 -27.06 11.10 -48.13
N ASN A 65 -26.47 12.31 -48.13
CA ASN A 65 -27.18 13.60 -48.27
C ASN A 65 -28.39 13.73 -47.31
N ALA A 66 -28.19 13.31 -46.06
CA ALA A 66 -29.21 13.21 -45.03
C ALA A 66 -29.24 14.49 -44.15
N ASP A 67 -29.58 15.63 -44.76
CA ASP A 67 -29.47 16.96 -44.14
C ASP A 67 -30.31 17.09 -42.86
N GLU A 68 -31.52 16.53 -42.86
CA GLU A 68 -32.44 16.59 -41.71
C GLU A 68 -31.88 15.83 -40.49
N GLN A 69 -31.17 14.72 -40.73
CA GLN A 69 -30.52 13.91 -39.70
C GLN A 69 -29.28 14.61 -39.13
N ILE A 70 -28.54 15.38 -39.96
CA ILE A 70 -27.41 16.19 -39.51
C ILE A 70 -27.91 17.31 -38.58
N ASP A 71 -28.99 17.99 -38.97
CA ASP A 71 -29.58 19.06 -38.18
C ASP A 71 -30.13 18.56 -36.83
N ASP A 72 -30.84 17.42 -36.81
CA ASP A 72 -31.32 16.81 -35.56
C ASP A 72 -30.14 16.38 -34.66
N MET A 73 -29.10 15.78 -35.23
CA MET A 73 -27.89 15.41 -34.49
C MET A 73 -27.20 16.62 -33.86
N PHE A 74 -27.05 17.72 -34.61
CA PHE A 74 -26.44 18.94 -34.08
C PHE A 74 -27.30 19.60 -33.01
N ASN A 75 -28.63 19.63 -33.19
CA ASN A 75 -29.55 20.19 -32.20
C ASN A 75 -29.55 19.38 -30.89
N ARG A 76 -29.47 18.04 -30.96
CA ARG A 76 -29.32 17.18 -29.79
C ARG A 76 -27.99 17.42 -29.07
N ALA A 77 -26.91 17.59 -29.83
CA ALA A 77 -25.59 17.85 -29.26
C ALA A 77 -25.50 19.20 -28.50
N ILE A 78 -26.32 20.19 -28.89
CA ILE A 78 -26.41 21.51 -28.20
C ILE A 78 -27.33 21.49 -26.98
N GLN A 79 -28.04 20.40 -26.69
CA GLN A 79 -28.80 20.29 -25.43
C GLN A 79 -27.90 20.22 -24.19
N ASP A 80 -26.59 19.97 -24.36
CA ASP A 80 -25.60 20.13 -23.31
C ASP A 80 -25.45 21.62 -22.93
N GLU A 81 -25.59 21.94 -21.64
CA GLU A 81 -25.55 23.31 -21.09
C GLU A 81 -24.30 24.12 -21.47
N ARG A 82 -23.24 23.48 -21.97
CA ARG A 82 -21.94 24.14 -22.27
C ARG A 82 -21.62 24.29 -23.75
N LEU A 83 -22.30 23.56 -24.64
CA LEU A 83 -22.06 23.64 -26.07
C LEU A 83 -23.03 24.64 -26.69
N TYR A 84 -22.52 25.81 -27.09
CA TYR A 84 -23.34 26.91 -27.57
C TYR A 84 -23.76 26.73 -29.04
N ALA A 85 -22.84 26.28 -29.90
CA ALA A 85 -23.11 26.08 -31.31
C ALA A 85 -22.17 25.06 -31.98
N ILE A 86 -22.62 24.47 -33.09
CA ILE A 86 -21.82 23.56 -33.93
C ILE A 86 -21.92 24.02 -35.38
N GLY A 87 -20.80 23.98 -36.09
CA GLY A 87 -20.74 24.21 -37.53
C GLY A 87 -19.87 23.16 -38.21
N PHE A 88 -20.27 22.70 -39.38
CA PHE A 88 -19.48 21.82 -40.23
C PHE A 88 -19.11 22.51 -41.54
N CYS A 89 -17.82 22.47 -41.84
CA CYS A 89 -17.24 23.01 -43.05
C CYS A 89 -16.85 21.88 -43.98
N GLY A 90 -17.33 21.97 -45.23
CA GLY A 90 -16.94 21.05 -46.29
C GLY A 90 -15.45 21.14 -46.64
N PRO A 91 -14.97 20.23 -47.51
CA PRO A 91 -13.58 20.22 -47.96
C PRO A 91 -13.21 21.44 -48.80
N ASP A 92 -14.21 22.15 -49.35
CA ASP A 92 -14.06 23.43 -50.06
C ASP A 92 -13.91 24.65 -49.12
N GLY A 93 -13.95 24.42 -47.80
CA GLY A 93 -13.83 25.45 -46.78
C GLY A 93 -15.08 26.33 -46.63
N LYS A 94 -16.21 25.93 -47.23
CA LYS A 94 -17.51 26.60 -47.02
C LYS A 94 -18.28 25.93 -45.89
N LEU A 95 -19.02 26.75 -45.15
CA LEU A 95 -19.88 26.29 -44.06
C LEU A 95 -21.12 25.63 -44.66
N SER A 96 -21.21 24.31 -44.56
CA SER A 96 -22.28 23.51 -45.18
C SER A 96 -23.46 23.34 -44.23
N HIS A 97 -23.20 22.98 -42.96
CA HIS A 97 -24.23 22.79 -41.94
C HIS A 97 -23.89 23.59 -40.69
N LYS A 98 -24.90 24.16 -40.04
CA LYS A 98 -24.72 24.93 -38.81
C LYS A 98 -25.97 24.90 -37.96
N THR A 99 -25.80 25.05 -36.66
CA THR A 99 -26.93 25.24 -35.76
C THR A 99 -27.46 26.65 -35.77
N VAL A 100 -28.71 26.83 -35.33
CA VAL A 100 -29.39 28.13 -35.31
C VAL A 100 -28.61 29.17 -34.49
N THR A 101 -27.94 28.73 -33.42
CA THR A 101 -27.13 29.56 -32.52
C THR A 101 -25.72 29.84 -33.04
N TYR A 102 -25.32 29.31 -34.20
CA TYR A 102 -23.97 29.48 -34.72
C TYR A 102 -23.68 30.94 -35.12
N PRO A 103 -22.68 31.60 -34.53
CA PRO A 103 -22.37 32.99 -34.85
C PRO A 103 -21.90 33.14 -36.30
N ASN A 104 -22.63 33.93 -37.09
CA ASN A 104 -22.28 34.18 -38.50
C ASN A 104 -20.88 34.81 -38.67
N ALA A 105 -20.36 35.50 -37.66
CA ALA A 105 -19.02 36.09 -37.66
C ALA A 105 -17.88 35.07 -37.67
N LEU A 106 -18.12 33.82 -37.28
CA LEU A 106 -17.07 32.78 -37.20
C LEU A 106 -16.80 32.09 -38.55
N GLY A 107 -17.76 32.08 -39.47
CA GLY A 107 -17.63 31.41 -40.77
C GLY A 107 -17.09 29.98 -40.64
N CYS A 108 -16.14 29.61 -41.50
CA CYS A 108 -15.28 28.44 -41.30
C CYS A 108 -13.97 28.86 -40.65
N TRP A 109 -13.96 28.96 -39.32
CA TRP A 109 -12.82 29.41 -38.53
C TRP A 109 -11.52 28.69 -38.91
N GLN A 110 -10.53 29.44 -39.38
CA GLN A 110 -9.22 28.94 -39.84
C GLN A 110 -8.11 29.03 -38.78
N GLY A 111 -8.39 29.55 -37.59
CA GLY A 111 -7.38 29.94 -36.60
C GLY A 111 -6.61 28.82 -35.88
N ALA A 112 -6.71 27.56 -36.32
CA ALA A 112 -6.04 26.42 -35.67
C ALA A 112 -4.64 26.09 -36.24
N ASP A 113 -4.27 26.62 -37.41
CA ASP A 113 -3.05 26.20 -38.14
C ASP A 113 -1.77 27.01 -37.80
N SER A 114 -1.78 27.81 -36.73
CA SER A 114 -0.54 28.44 -36.24
C SER A 114 -0.24 28.01 -34.81
N ALA A 115 0.95 27.46 -34.57
CA ALA A 115 1.45 27.10 -33.25
C ALA A 115 1.53 28.30 -32.26
N ALA A 116 1.25 29.52 -32.73
CA ALA A 116 1.15 30.75 -31.96
C ALA A 116 -0.28 31.10 -31.50
N ALA A 117 -1.33 30.42 -31.99
CA ALA A 117 -2.72 30.65 -31.57
C ALA A 117 -3.17 29.61 -30.54
N ARG A 118 -2.49 29.55 -29.39
CA ARG A 118 -3.03 28.82 -28.23
C ARG A 118 -4.22 29.62 -27.68
N ASN A 119 -5.43 29.11 -27.90
CA ASN A 119 -6.66 29.41 -27.17
C ASN A 119 -7.27 30.80 -27.40
N PRO A 120 -7.93 31.06 -28.54
CA PRO A 120 -8.68 32.29 -28.72
C PRO A 120 -10.02 32.17 -27.99
N VAL A 121 -10.06 32.62 -26.73
CA VAL A 121 -11.31 33.10 -26.15
C VAL A 121 -11.72 34.32 -26.97
N LEU A 122 -12.84 34.21 -27.68
CA LEU A 122 -13.37 35.28 -28.52
C LEU A 122 -14.49 36.00 -27.79
N TYR A 123 -14.37 37.32 -27.72
CA TYR A 123 -15.42 38.17 -27.17
C TYR A 123 -16.38 38.54 -28.31
N LEU A 124 -17.49 37.82 -28.38
CA LEU A 124 -18.59 38.14 -29.29
C LEU A 124 -19.59 39.08 -28.58
N PRO A 125 -20.46 39.79 -29.32
CA PRO A 125 -21.50 40.64 -28.72
C PRO A 125 -22.42 39.92 -27.73
N GLN A 126 -22.53 38.59 -27.86
CA GLN A 126 -23.33 37.72 -27.00
C GLN A 126 -22.58 37.20 -25.75
N GLY A 127 -21.26 37.40 -25.65
CA GLY A 127 -20.41 36.94 -24.54
C GLY A 127 -19.07 36.35 -24.98
N ALA A 128 -18.22 36.02 -24.01
CA ALA A 128 -16.97 35.29 -24.24
C ALA A 128 -17.27 33.84 -24.64
N VAL A 129 -16.70 33.38 -25.76
CA VAL A 129 -16.85 32.00 -26.24
C VAL A 129 -15.48 31.37 -26.51
N HIS A 130 -15.36 30.08 -26.27
CA HIS A 130 -14.23 29.27 -26.71
C HIS A 130 -14.57 28.59 -28.02
N VAL A 131 -13.71 28.73 -29.03
CA VAL A 131 -13.90 28.10 -30.34
C VAL A 131 -12.82 27.06 -30.55
N SER A 132 -13.26 25.85 -30.83
CA SER A 132 -12.40 24.70 -31.10
C SER A 132 -12.74 24.13 -32.46
N ALA A 133 -11.73 23.75 -33.23
CA ALA A 133 -11.90 23.21 -34.57
C ALA A 133 -11.14 21.90 -34.70
N LYS A 134 -11.81 20.86 -35.20
CA LYS A 134 -11.22 19.54 -35.42
C LYS A 134 -11.37 19.14 -36.88
N GLU A 135 -10.27 18.70 -37.48
CA GLU A 135 -10.30 18.16 -38.85
C GLU A 135 -10.86 16.74 -38.84
N LEU A 136 -11.75 16.47 -39.79
CA LEU A 136 -12.35 15.16 -39.98
C LEU A 136 -11.73 14.50 -41.20
N THR A 137 -11.13 13.32 -40.99
CA THR A 137 -10.47 12.53 -42.03
C THR A 137 -11.17 11.18 -42.17
N ARG A 138 -11.32 10.71 -43.41
CA ARG A 138 -11.80 9.35 -43.74
C ARG A 138 -10.81 8.73 -44.71
N ASP A 139 -10.29 7.55 -44.37
CA ASP A 139 -9.30 6.82 -45.18
C ASP A 139 -8.10 7.67 -45.62
N GLY A 140 -7.65 8.58 -44.75
CA GLY A 140 -6.53 9.49 -45.00
C GLY A 140 -6.86 10.75 -45.81
N ASN A 141 -8.07 10.88 -46.36
CA ASN A 141 -8.51 12.08 -47.08
C ASN A 141 -9.30 13.04 -46.17
N ARG A 142 -9.10 14.34 -46.38
CA ARG A 142 -9.79 15.41 -45.62
C ARG A 142 -11.24 15.50 -46.06
N ALA A 143 -12.16 15.09 -45.20
CA ALA A 143 -13.59 15.12 -45.45
C ALA A 143 -14.24 16.46 -45.08
N GLY A 144 -13.66 17.18 -44.11
CA GLY A 144 -14.16 18.49 -43.69
C GLY A 144 -13.58 18.92 -42.34
N ARG A 145 -14.17 19.95 -41.74
CA ARG A 145 -13.77 20.48 -40.43
C ARG A 145 -15.00 20.75 -39.58
N LEU A 146 -14.99 20.22 -38.35
CA LEU A 146 -16.03 20.47 -37.36
C LEU A 146 -15.59 21.61 -36.43
N ILE A 147 -16.47 22.59 -36.25
CA ILE A 147 -16.27 23.76 -35.40
C ILE A 147 -17.26 23.68 -34.24
N LEU A 148 -16.73 23.72 -33.03
CA LEU A 148 -17.49 23.66 -31.79
C LEU A 148 -17.29 24.97 -31.03
N VAL A 149 -18.40 25.64 -30.70
CA VAL A 149 -18.43 26.91 -29.98
C VAL A 149 -19.00 26.65 -28.58
N GLN A 150 -18.27 27.01 -27.55
CA GLN A 150 -18.64 26.80 -26.15
C GLN A 150 -18.76 28.12 -25.41
N ASP A 151 -19.74 28.23 -24.51
CA ASP A 151 -19.98 29.45 -23.73
C ASP A 151 -19.04 29.54 -22.53
N MET A 152 -18.36 30.69 -22.36
CA MET A 152 -17.46 30.95 -21.23
C MET A 152 -18.03 31.90 -20.17
N ARG A 153 -19.26 32.41 -20.31
CA ARG A 153 -19.87 33.37 -19.37
C ARG A 153 -19.89 32.88 -17.91
N PHE A 154 -19.98 31.57 -17.70
CA PHE A 154 -19.92 30.94 -16.38
C PHE A 154 -18.56 31.12 -15.66
N ILE A 155 -17.46 31.20 -16.42
CA ILE A 155 -16.10 31.32 -15.89
C ILE A 155 -15.88 32.73 -15.35
N GLU A 156 -16.43 33.75 -16.01
CA GLU A 156 -16.37 35.15 -15.55
C GLU A 156 -17.18 35.37 -14.27
N LEU A 157 -18.38 34.76 -14.16
CA LEU A 157 -19.22 34.85 -12.97
C LEU A 157 -18.57 34.21 -11.73
N ARG A 158 -17.95 33.03 -11.87
CA ARG A 158 -17.27 32.34 -10.75
C ARG A 158 -15.93 32.97 -10.36
N GLY A 159 -15.25 33.64 -11.29
CA GLY A 159 -13.98 34.32 -11.00
C GLY A 159 -14.13 35.47 -9.99
N SER A 160 -15.25 36.20 -10.04
CA SER A 160 -15.53 37.32 -9.13
C SER A 160 -15.77 36.89 -7.69
N ASP A 161 -16.48 35.77 -7.49
CA ASP A 161 -16.74 35.23 -6.14
C ASP A 161 -15.46 34.67 -5.51
N ALA A 162 -14.66 33.93 -6.29
CA ALA A 162 -13.36 33.43 -5.85
C ALA A 162 -12.45 34.58 -5.37
N LYS A 163 -12.47 35.71 -6.08
CA LYS A 163 -11.72 36.93 -5.71
C LYS A 163 -12.18 37.49 -4.37
N ARG A 164 -13.48 37.56 -4.10
CA ARG A 164 -14.03 38.03 -2.82
C ARG A 164 -13.62 37.13 -1.65
N TYR A 165 -13.67 35.81 -1.83
CA TYR A 165 -13.27 34.86 -0.79
C TYR A 165 -11.77 34.93 -0.47
N ILE A 166 -10.92 35.02 -1.49
CA ILE A 166 -9.47 35.13 -1.31
C ILE A 166 -9.11 36.43 -0.58
N VAL A 167 -9.70 37.55 -0.98
CA VAL A 167 -9.49 38.84 -0.29
C VAL A 167 -9.96 38.75 1.17
N GLY A 168 -11.13 38.14 1.42
CA GLY A 168 -11.62 37.91 2.79
C GLY A 168 -10.66 37.08 3.65
N LEU A 169 -10.07 36.03 3.07
CA LEU A 169 -9.09 35.18 3.76
C LEU A 169 -7.81 35.96 4.13
N PHE A 170 -7.28 36.78 3.23
CA PHE A 170 -6.09 37.59 3.52
C PHE A 170 -6.36 38.63 4.63
N VAL A 171 -7.54 39.24 4.64
CA VAL A 171 -7.95 40.16 5.72
C VAL A 171 -8.02 39.43 7.06
N LEU A 172 -8.61 38.23 7.09
CA LEU A 172 -8.69 37.42 8.30
C LEU A 172 -7.30 37.06 8.86
N VAL A 173 -6.39 36.61 7.99
CA VAL A 173 -5.01 36.27 8.38
C VAL A 173 -4.28 37.52 8.91
N ALA A 174 -4.45 38.68 8.27
CA ALA A 174 -3.88 39.94 8.75
C ALA A 174 -4.34 40.29 10.18
N CYS A 175 -5.64 40.13 10.45
CA CYS A 175 -6.21 40.36 11.78
C CYS A 175 -5.65 39.41 12.83
N VAL A 176 -5.58 38.11 12.53
CA VAL A 176 -5.06 37.09 13.45
C VAL A 176 -3.59 37.36 13.78
N VAL A 177 -2.75 37.61 12.79
CA VAL A 177 -1.33 37.90 12.99
C VAL A 177 -1.13 39.19 13.80
N SER A 178 -1.95 40.22 13.56
CA SER A 178 -1.90 41.47 14.33
C SER A 178 -2.26 41.25 15.80
N ILE A 179 -3.29 40.45 16.09
CA ILE A 179 -3.70 40.09 17.46
C ILE A 179 -2.57 39.33 18.18
N ILE A 180 -1.99 38.33 17.53
CA ILE A 180 -0.88 37.54 18.08
C ILE A 180 0.32 38.45 18.37
N THR A 181 0.65 39.36 17.46
CA THR A 181 1.79 40.28 17.63
C THR A 181 1.59 41.22 18.82
N ILE A 182 0.37 41.72 19.04
CA ILE A 182 0.03 42.55 20.20
C ILE A 182 0.13 41.74 21.50
N LEU A 183 -0.33 40.49 21.51
CA LEU A 183 -0.24 39.57 22.63
C LEU A 183 1.21 39.30 23.04
N ILE A 184 2.08 39.02 22.06
CA ILE A 184 3.52 38.80 22.28
C ILE A 184 4.18 40.06 22.84
N ALA A 185 3.87 41.24 22.27
CA ALA A 185 4.40 42.50 22.75
C ALA A 185 4.00 42.78 24.22
N GLN A 186 2.73 42.53 24.58
CA GLN A 186 2.23 42.71 25.94
C GLN A 186 2.84 41.72 26.95
N LEU A 187 3.07 40.47 26.54
CA LEU A 187 3.71 39.44 27.37
C LEU A 187 5.19 39.75 27.61
N SER A 188 5.91 40.25 26.60
CA SER A 188 7.33 40.62 26.74
C SER A 188 7.54 41.79 27.71
N TRP A 189 6.63 42.77 27.72
CA TRP A 189 6.67 43.91 28.64
C TRP A 189 6.44 43.49 30.10
N HIS A 190 5.56 42.51 30.34
CA HIS A 190 5.33 41.96 31.68
C HIS A 190 6.50 41.10 32.19
N GLY A 191 7.21 40.40 31.29
CA GLY A 191 8.41 39.64 31.64
C GLY A 191 9.61 40.52 32.00
N TRP A 192 9.81 41.62 31.27
CA TRP A 192 11.00 42.47 31.43
C TRP A 192 10.96 43.32 32.72
N VAL A 193 9.77 43.77 33.15
CA VAL A 193 9.60 44.56 34.39
C VAL A 193 9.80 43.70 35.65
N ARG A 194 9.62 42.37 35.58
CA ARG A 194 9.97 41.45 36.69
C ARG A 194 11.48 41.19 36.76
N GLY A 195 12.16 41.00 35.63
CA GLY A 195 13.60 40.75 35.59
C GLY A 195 14.45 41.93 36.08
N VAL A 196 14.04 43.17 35.79
CA VAL A 196 14.79 44.37 36.23
C VAL A 196 14.65 44.66 37.73
N ARG A 197 13.57 44.18 38.38
CA ARG A 197 13.36 44.34 39.83
C ARG A 197 14.21 43.36 40.66
N GLU A 198 14.57 42.21 40.09
CA GLU A 198 15.43 41.22 40.74
C GLU A 198 16.92 41.51 40.51
N MET A 199 17.29 42.18 39.41
CA MET A 199 18.67 42.54 39.11
C MET A 199 19.25 43.68 39.98
N MET A 200 18.41 44.46 40.68
CA MET A 200 18.85 45.53 41.60
C MET A 200 19.11 45.08 43.05
N ARG A 201 19.01 43.77 43.37
CA ARG A 201 19.30 43.23 44.72
C ARG A 201 20.61 42.46 44.86
N GLY A 202 21.43 42.41 43.80
CA GLY A 202 22.84 42.08 43.87
C GLY A 202 23.21 40.88 44.74
N GLU A 203 22.92 39.67 44.28
CA GLU A 203 23.56 38.45 44.79
C GLU A 203 23.81 37.47 43.63
N LEU A 204 25.10 37.22 43.37
CA LEU A 204 25.61 36.25 42.41
C LEU A 204 25.58 34.84 43.05
N TRP A 205 24.85 33.93 42.40
CA TRP A 205 24.82 32.47 42.57
C TRP A 205 24.46 31.88 43.95
N PRO A 206 23.49 30.94 43.94
CA PRO A 206 23.60 29.69 44.70
C PRO A 206 23.63 28.51 43.71
N LYS A 207 24.65 27.65 43.71
CA LYS A 207 24.73 26.43 44.53
C LYS A 207 23.37 25.76 44.77
N SER A 208 23.16 24.67 44.03
CA SER A 208 22.33 23.49 44.33
C SER A 208 21.04 23.70 45.15
N PRO A 209 19.83 23.52 44.59
CA PRO A 209 18.64 23.44 45.42
C PRO A 209 18.52 22.00 45.96
N ARG A 210 18.99 21.80 47.19
CA ARG A 210 18.28 20.90 48.11
C ARG A 210 17.06 21.66 48.60
N LEU A 211 15.88 21.23 48.16
CA LEU A 211 14.59 21.29 48.88
C LEU A 211 13.52 20.71 47.94
N ALA A 212 13.39 19.39 47.94
CA ALA A 212 12.16 18.76 47.49
C ALA A 212 11.15 18.86 48.64
N SER A 213 10.20 19.78 48.54
CA SER A 213 9.01 19.74 49.39
C SER A 213 8.16 18.53 48.98
N PRO A 214 7.64 17.71 49.93
CA PRO A 214 6.84 16.52 49.63
C PRO A 214 5.60 16.78 48.78
N GLU A 215 5.11 18.02 48.76
CA GLU A 215 3.90 18.44 48.04
C GLU A 215 4.13 18.69 46.55
N LEU A 216 5.37 18.94 46.11
CA LEU A 216 5.72 19.18 44.70
C LEU A 216 6.27 17.93 43.99
N ALA A 217 6.49 16.84 44.72
CA ALA A 217 6.88 15.54 44.16
C ALA A 217 5.94 15.02 43.04
N PRO A 218 4.59 15.10 43.16
CA PRO A 218 3.70 14.67 42.07
C PRO A 218 3.81 15.57 40.84
N LEU A 219 3.94 16.89 41.01
CA LEU A 219 4.10 17.85 39.91
C LEU A 219 5.44 17.72 39.19
N ALA A 220 6.52 17.42 39.92
CA ALA A 220 7.83 17.16 39.33
C ALA A 220 7.86 15.80 38.60
N SER A 221 7.10 14.82 39.08
CA SER A 221 6.84 13.56 38.37
C SER A 221 6.09 13.82 37.05
N ASP A 222 4.99 14.57 37.11
CA ASP A 222 4.16 14.85 35.95
C ASP A 222 4.87 15.72 34.90
N LEU A 223 5.69 16.68 35.34
CA LEU A 223 6.52 17.47 34.44
C LEU A 223 7.62 16.63 33.77
N ARG A 224 8.22 15.68 34.49
CA ARG A 224 9.17 14.73 33.89
C ARG A 224 8.48 13.79 32.91
N SER A 225 7.28 13.30 33.21
CA SER A 225 6.53 12.46 32.27
C SER A 225 6.10 13.25 31.04
N MET A 226 5.66 14.50 31.18
CA MET A 226 5.32 15.36 30.03
C MET A 226 6.55 15.73 29.20
N LEU A 227 7.70 15.97 29.83
CA LEU A 227 8.97 16.20 29.10
C LEU A 227 9.44 14.95 28.36
N GLN A 228 9.27 13.76 28.95
CA GLN A 228 9.54 12.48 28.27
C GLN A 228 8.58 12.22 27.12
N GLU A 229 7.29 12.55 27.29
CA GLU A 229 6.26 12.42 26.25
C GLU A 229 6.51 13.40 25.09
N TYR A 230 6.89 14.64 25.39
CA TYR A 230 7.29 15.64 24.39
C TYR A 230 8.60 15.27 23.68
N GLN A 231 9.57 14.70 24.39
CA GLN A 231 10.79 14.15 23.78
C GLN A 231 10.50 12.95 22.88
N ARG A 232 9.54 12.08 23.23
CA ARG A 232 9.08 10.97 22.38
C ARG A 232 8.36 11.46 21.11
N ASP A 233 7.54 12.50 21.21
CA ASP A 233 6.89 13.11 20.04
C ASP A 233 7.91 13.79 19.11
N LEU A 234 8.94 14.45 19.67
CA LEU A 234 10.06 15.00 18.90
C LEU A 234 10.94 13.91 18.29
N GLN A 235 11.20 12.80 19.00
CA GLN A 235 11.94 11.65 18.48
C GLN A 235 11.15 10.89 17.39
N GLY A 236 9.82 10.81 17.51
CA GLY A 236 8.94 10.26 16.46
C GLY A 236 9.07 10.98 15.12
N SER A 237 9.52 12.24 15.13
CA SER A 237 9.81 13.05 13.94
C SER A 237 11.21 12.78 13.35
N ASN A 238 12.18 12.33 14.17
CA ASN A 238 13.55 12.01 13.74
C ASN A 238 13.71 10.56 13.23
N VAL A 239 12.74 9.67 13.49
CA VAL A 239 12.73 8.29 12.99
C VAL A 239 12.47 8.20 11.47
N GLU A 240 12.00 9.27 10.84
CA GLU A 240 11.89 9.33 9.37
C GLU A 240 13.26 9.43 8.67
N ALA A 241 14.33 9.77 9.39
CA ALA A 241 15.69 9.90 8.86
C ALA A 241 16.63 8.72 9.20
N SER A 242 16.22 7.79 10.08
CA SER A 242 17.04 6.63 10.47
C SER A 242 16.79 5.43 9.55
N THR A 243 17.86 4.74 9.15
CA THR A 243 17.78 3.44 8.49
C THR A 243 17.15 2.41 9.43
N TRP A 244 16.03 1.80 9.03
CA TRP A 244 15.39 0.75 9.81
C TRP A 244 16.16 -0.56 9.68
N ASP A 245 16.75 -1.04 10.76
CA ASP A 245 17.49 -2.30 10.84
C ASP A 245 17.15 -3.07 12.12
N ALA A 246 17.81 -4.21 12.31
CA ALA A 246 17.61 -5.07 13.48
C ALA A 246 17.97 -4.37 14.80
N GLU A 247 19.03 -3.55 14.81
CA GLU A 247 19.48 -2.83 16.01
C GLU A 247 18.49 -1.73 16.42
N THR A 248 18.00 -0.96 15.44
CA THR A 248 17.00 0.08 15.64
C THR A 248 15.70 -0.53 16.19
N LEU A 249 15.25 -1.65 15.63
CA LEU A 249 14.07 -2.36 16.13
C LEU A 249 14.27 -2.86 17.57
N LYS A 250 15.44 -3.45 17.87
CA LYS A 250 15.78 -3.92 19.21
C LYS A 250 15.83 -2.77 20.22
N SER A 251 16.41 -1.64 19.85
CA SER A 251 16.44 -0.43 20.70
C SER A 251 15.04 0.07 21.00
N LEU A 252 14.16 0.09 20.00
CA LEU A 252 12.77 0.50 20.15
C LEU A 252 12.02 -0.37 21.17
N LEU A 253 12.16 -1.69 21.06
CA LEU A 253 11.54 -2.64 21.98
C LEU A 253 12.00 -2.43 23.42
N ASN A 254 13.29 -2.24 23.63
CA ASN A 254 13.85 -2.03 24.96
C ASN A 254 13.36 -0.70 25.58
N GLN A 255 13.18 0.35 24.78
CA GLN A 255 12.77 1.67 25.25
C GLN A 255 11.26 1.79 25.49
N ASP A 256 10.45 1.33 24.54
CA ASP A 256 9.00 1.59 24.51
C ASP A 256 8.17 0.45 25.13
N LEU A 257 8.68 -0.78 25.08
CA LEU A 257 8.04 -1.96 25.66
C LEU A 257 8.82 -2.52 26.85
N ALA A 258 9.79 -1.78 27.39
CA ALA A 258 10.49 -2.08 28.65
C ALA A 258 11.06 -3.53 28.78
N GLY A 259 11.40 -4.16 27.66
CA GLY A 259 11.87 -5.55 27.65
C GLY A 259 10.76 -6.60 27.86
N ASP A 260 9.50 -6.24 27.58
CA ASP A 260 8.36 -7.16 27.65
C ASP A 260 8.57 -8.38 26.74
N GLU A 261 8.13 -9.52 27.26
CA GLU A 261 8.14 -10.81 26.56
C GLU A 261 7.34 -10.75 25.25
N ILE A 262 7.99 -11.12 24.15
CA ILE A 262 7.38 -11.20 22.82
C ILE A 262 7.16 -12.67 22.47
N LEU A 263 5.89 -13.02 22.27
CA LEU A 263 5.43 -14.33 21.83
C LEU A 263 4.91 -14.20 20.40
N VAL A 264 5.51 -14.91 19.44
CA VAL A 264 4.98 -15.00 18.07
C VAL A 264 4.23 -16.30 17.91
N VAL A 265 3.08 -16.27 17.23
CA VAL A 265 2.31 -17.48 16.92
C VAL A 265 2.07 -17.56 15.42
N SER A 266 2.53 -18.62 14.76
CA SER A 266 2.23 -18.86 13.34
C SER A 266 2.09 -20.35 13.04
N ASN A 267 1.28 -20.70 12.04
CA ASN A 267 1.06 -22.10 11.72
C ASN A 267 2.36 -22.75 11.20
N ARG A 268 3.11 -22.05 10.34
CA ARG A 268 4.41 -22.51 9.84
C ARG A 268 5.53 -22.18 10.82
N GLU A 269 6.40 -23.15 11.09
CA GLU A 269 7.64 -22.96 11.83
C GLU A 269 8.79 -22.48 10.93
N PRO A 270 9.81 -21.80 11.49
CA PRO A 270 10.97 -21.32 10.71
C PRO A 270 12.01 -22.38 10.34
N TYR A 271 12.08 -23.49 11.10
CA TYR A 271 13.07 -24.54 10.92
C TYR A 271 12.41 -25.91 11.10
N ILE A 272 12.44 -26.73 10.05
CA ILE A 272 11.84 -28.07 10.03
C ILE A 272 12.95 -29.11 10.09
N HIS A 273 12.88 -30.06 11.02
CA HIS A 273 13.82 -31.19 11.08
C HIS A 273 13.23 -32.39 10.37
N VAL A 274 13.97 -32.91 9.40
CA VAL A 274 13.56 -34.03 8.56
C VAL A 274 14.56 -35.18 8.72
N ASN A 275 14.05 -36.38 8.92
CA ASN A 275 14.85 -37.60 8.85
C ASN A 275 15.34 -37.82 7.42
N THR A 276 16.64 -37.93 7.23
CA THR A 276 17.29 -38.32 5.97
C THR A 276 18.16 -39.57 6.20
N PRO A 277 18.56 -40.30 5.14
CA PRO A 277 19.47 -41.45 5.29
C PRO A 277 20.78 -41.11 6.01
N ASP A 278 21.26 -39.86 5.88
CA ASP A 278 22.50 -39.37 6.47
C ASP A 278 22.30 -38.76 7.88
N GLY A 279 21.09 -38.86 8.45
CA GLY A 279 20.73 -38.31 9.75
C GLY A 279 19.65 -37.21 9.68
N VAL A 280 19.52 -36.43 10.75
CA VAL A 280 18.53 -35.34 10.80
C VAL A 280 19.06 -34.11 10.06
N ARG A 281 18.33 -33.64 9.05
CA ARG A 281 18.64 -32.41 8.31
C ARG A 281 17.65 -31.31 8.64
N VAL A 282 18.15 -30.10 8.80
CA VAL A 282 17.31 -28.90 8.97
C VAL A 282 16.97 -28.31 7.61
N GLN A 283 15.69 -28.06 7.37
CA GLN A 283 15.18 -27.41 6.18
C GLN A 283 14.45 -26.10 6.55
N ARG A 284 14.64 -25.05 5.74
CA ARG A 284 13.87 -23.81 5.84
C ARG A 284 12.69 -23.85 4.86
N PRO A 285 11.46 -23.53 5.28
CA PRO A 285 10.32 -23.53 4.36
C PRO A 285 10.32 -22.31 3.43
N ALA A 286 9.84 -22.48 2.20
CA ALA A 286 9.52 -21.36 1.29
C ALA A 286 8.29 -20.60 1.78
N SER A 287 8.49 -19.65 2.70
CA SER A 287 7.42 -18.79 3.20
C SER A 287 7.92 -17.36 3.40
N GLY A 288 7.26 -16.42 2.70
CA GLY A 288 7.52 -14.99 2.86
C GLY A 288 7.20 -14.48 4.27
N LEU A 289 6.16 -15.04 4.91
CA LEU A 289 5.82 -14.74 6.31
C LEU A 289 6.95 -15.16 7.24
N VAL A 290 7.45 -16.39 7.09
CA VAL A 290 8.54 -16.91 7.94
C VAL A 290 9.78 -16.03 7.80
N THR A 291 10.17 -15.71 6.57
CA THR A 291 11.34 -14.86 6.29
C THR A 291 11.20 -13.49 6.96
N ALA A 292 10.03 -12.87 6.87
CA ALA A 292 9.78 -11.56 7.44
C ALA A 292 9.76 -11.59 8.99
N VAL A 293 9.02 -12.53 9.57
CA VAL A 293 8.86 -12.63 11.03
C VAL A 293 10.13 -13.12 11.71
N GLU A 294 10.95 -13.94 11.06
CA GLU A 294 12.24 -14.37 11.60
C GLU A 294 13.19 -13.19 11.83
N ALA A 295 13.25 -12.25 10.88
CA ALA A 295 14.08 -11.05 11.03
C ALA A 295 13.69 -10.25 12.29
N VAL A 296 12.39 -10.21 12.61
CA VAL A 296 11.87 -9.60 13.83
C VAL A 296 12.26 -10.43 15.06
N MET A 297 12.03 -11.74 15.04
CA MET A 297 12.33 -12.62 16.18
C MET A 297 13.80 -12.63 16.57
N ARG A 298 14.71 -12.60 15.58
CA ARG A 298 16.15 -12.50 15.83
C ARG A 298 16.54 -11.19 16.52
N ALA A 299 15.82 -10.10 16.27
CA ALA A 299 16.04 -8.82 16.94
C ALA A 299 15.47 -8.79 18.38
N CYS A 300 14.34 -9.48 18.61
CA CYS A 300 13.57 -9.43 19.85
C CYS A 300 14.00 -10.43 20.94
N SER A 301 14.57 -11.58 20.57
CA SER A 301 14.89 -12.69 21.51
C SER A 301 13.70 -13.19 22.34
N GLY A 302 12.60 -13.58 21.67
CA GLY A 302 11.38 -14.12 22.30
C GLY A 302 11.11 -15.61 22.01
N THR A 303 9.87 -16.06 22.23
CA THR A 303 9.42 -17.41 21.90
C THR A 303 8.52 -17.40 20.66
N TRP A 304 8.84 -18.23 19.69
CA TRP A 304 8.01 -18.47 18.51
C TRP A 304 7.26 -19.79 18.68
N ILE A 305 5.95 -19.75 18.77
CA ILE A 305 5.05 -20.91 18.87
C ILE A 305 4.56 -21.28 17.46
N ALA A 306 4.83 -22.51 17.02
CA ALA A 306 4.42 -22.99 15.70
C ALA A 306 4.12 -24.50 15.65
N HIS A 307 3.44 -24.96 14.60
CA HIS A 307 3.22 -26.41 14.39
C HIS A 307 4.54 -27.08 14.00
N GLY A 308 4.93 -28.11 14.76
CA GLY A 308 6.06 -28.98 14.41
C GLY A 308 5.66 -30.05 13.39
N ALA A 309 5.97 -29.83 12.12
CA ALA A 309 5.48 -30.65 11.00
C ALA A 309 6.53 -31.64 10.45
N GLY A 310 7.80 -31.49 10.84
CA GLY A 310 8.92 -32.30 10.42
C GLY A 310 8.93 -33.71 11.00
N SER A 311 9.43 -34.67 10.23
CA SER A 311 9.51 -36.07 10.64
C SER A 311 10.47 -36.33 11.80
N ALA A 312 11.41 -35.41 12.05
CA ALA A 312 12.37 -35.47 13.15
C ALA A 312 12.12 -34.40 14.23
N ASP A 313 11.04 -33.61 14.13
CA ASP A 313 10.82 -32.49 15.04
C ASP A 313 10.59 -32.94 16.48
N ARG A 314 9.90 -34.06 16.68
CA ARG A 314 9.61 -34.60 18.02
C ARG A 314 10.84 -35.08 18.77
N VAL A 315 11.91 -35.47 18.05
CA VAL A 315 13.13 -35.99 18.64
C VAL A 315 14.22 -34.92 18.79
N THR A 316 13.96 -33.69 18.33
CA THR A 316 14.90 -32.56 18.35
C THR A 316 14.51 -31.47 19.35
N VAL A 317 13.41 -31.66 20.09
CA VAL A 317 12.96 -30.74 21.14
C VAL A 317 13.38 -31.22 22.53
N ASP A 318 13.37 -30.31 23.50
CA ASP A 318 13.51 -30.63 24.92
C ASP A 318 12.19 -31.12 25.54
N ALA A 319 12.19 -31.29 26.88
CA ALA A 319 11.01 -31.76 27.64
C ALA A 319 9.82 -30.80 27.59
N ASN A 320 10.05 -29.53 27.23
CA ASN A 320 9.04 -28.50 27.06
C ASN A 320 8.84 -28.19 25.58
N ASP A 321 8.99 -29.18 24.70
CA ASP A 321 8.84 -29.06 23.24
C ASP A 321 9.55 -27.83 22.62
N HIS A 322 10.65 -27.37 23.23
CA HIS A 322 11.42 -26.22 22.79
C HIS A 322 12.64 -26.65 21.97
N VAL A 323 13.00 -25.81 21.02
CA VAL A 323 14.27 -25.88 20.30
C VAL A 323 14.86 -24.48 20.14
N ARG A 324 16.16 -24.34 20.39
CA ARG A 324 16.87 -23.07 20.22
C ARG A 324 17.25 -22.86 18.76
N VAL A 325 16.90 -21.71 18.20
CA VAL A 325 17.06 -21.40 16.77
C VAL A 325 17.58 -19.96 16.57
N PRO A 326 18.25 -19.65 15.45
CA PRO A 326 18.73 -20.56 14.39
C PRO A 326 19.75 -21.59 14.88
N PRO A 327 19.88 -22.78 14.24
CA PRO A 327 20.79 -23.84 14.69
C PRO A 327 22.26 -23.42 14.81
N GLU A 328 22.74 -22.56 13.90
CA GLU A 328 24.13 -22.12 13.85
C GLU A 328 24.47 -21.07 14.92
N ASN A 329 23.52 -20.19 15.25
CA ASN A 329 23.69 -19.13 16.24
C ASN A 329 22.37 -18.89 16.97
N PRO A 330 22.06 -19.65 18.04
CA PRO A 330 20.72 -19.66 18.61
C PRO A 330 20.35 -18.38 19.35
N SER A 331 19.46 -17.57 18.76
CA SER A 331 19.09 -16.24 19.24
C SER A 331 17.67 -16.13 19.82
N TYR A 332 16.81 -17.12 19.58
CA TYR A 332 15.44 -17.18 20.12
C TYR A 332 14.99 -18.64 20.33
N THR A 333 13.82 -18.83 20.94
CA THR A 333 13.24 -20.16 21.21
C THR A 333 12.09 -20.45 20.27
N LEU A 334 12.02 -21.66 19.71
CA LEU A 334 10.88 -22.19 18.96
C LEU A 334 10.17 -23.23 19.83
N ARG A 335 8.91 -22.97 20.18
CA ARG A 335 7.99 -23.88 20.88
C ARG A 335 7.12 -24.60 19.85
N ARG A 336 7.22 -25.92 19.80
CA ARG A 336 6.42 -26.73 18.87
C ARG A 336 5.10 -27.14 19.48
N VAL A 337 4.03 -26.98 18.69
CA VAL A 337 2.70 -27.49 18.98
C VAL A 337 2.45 -28.70 18.11
N TRP A 338 1.97 -29.77 18.72
CA TRP A 338 1.74 -31.03 18.05
C TRP A 338 0.30 -31.17 17.59
N LEU A 339 0.11 -31.49 16.31
CA LEU A 339 -1.20 -31.81 15.74
C LEU A 339 -1.28 -33.30 15.40
N SER A 340 -2.45 -33.89 15.63
CA SER A 340 -2.78 -35.20 15.08
C SER A 340 -3.09 -35.07 13.58
N LYS A 341 -3.00 -36.18 12.84
CA LYS A 341 -3.37 -36.20 11.40
C LYS A 341 -4.81 -35.74 11.16
N LYS A 342 -5.73 -36.06 12.08
CA LYS A 342 -7.13 -35.64 12.00
C LYS A 342 -7.25 -34.12 12.13
N GLU A 343 -6.56 -33.54 13.11
CA GLU A 343 -6.54 -32.08 13.31
C GLU A 343 -5.90 -31.39 12.12
N GLU A 344 -4.75 -31.88 11.64
CA GLU A 344 -4.10 -31.32 10.46
C GLU A 344 -5.01 -31.36 9.23
N GLN A 345 -5.72 -32.48 9.01
CA GLN A 345 -6.68 -32.61 7.92
C GLN A 345 -7.85 -31.62 8.05
N GLY A 346 -8.49 -31.54 9.22
CA GLY A 346 -9.67 -30.69 9.41
C GLY A 346 -9.34 -29.20 9.48
N TYR A 347 -8.34 -28.81 10.28
CA TYR A 347 -7.96 -27.41 10.49
C TYR A 347 -7.16 -26.84 9.31
N TYR A 348 -6.06 -27.50 8.91
CA TYR A 348 -5.11 -26.92 7.96
C TYR A 348 -5.56 -27.16 6.52
N TYR A 349 -5.82 -28.41 6.14
CA TYR A 349 -6.24 -28.72 4.78
C TYR A 349 -7.69 -28.28 4.52
N GLY A 350 -8.63 -28.67 5.39
CA GLY A 350 -10.05 -28.32 5.29
C GLY A 350 -10.31 -26.83 5.53
N PHE A 351 -10.51 -26.43 6.79
CA PHE A 351 -11.04 -25.10 7.11
C PHE A 351 -10.16 -23.95 6.61
N ALA A 352 -8.85 -24.02 6.84
CA ALA A 352 -7.93 -22.94 6.48
C ALA A 352 -7.69 -22.86 4.97
N ASN A 353 -7.40 -23.97 4.28
CA ASN A 353 -6.95 -23.94 2.87
C ASN A 353 -8.02 -24.29 1.82
N GLU A 354 -9.05 -25.08 2.13
CA GLU A 354 -10.23 -25.24 1.26
C GLU A 354 -11.35 -24.23 1.59
N GLY A 355 -11.40 -23.73 2.83
CA GLY A 355 -12.39 -22.74 3.27
C GLY A 355 -11.89 -21.29 3.16
N LEU A 356 -11.07 -20.85 4.12
CA LEU A 356 -10.67 -19.44 4.27
C LEU A 356 -9.79 -18.93 3.13
N TRP A 357 -8.86 -19.74 2.62
CA TRP A 357 -7.96 -19.33 1.54
C TRP A 357 -8.72 -18.90 0.27
N PRO A 358 -9.56 -19.74 -0.35
CA PRO A 358 -10.38 -19.33 -1.50
C PRO A 358 -11.45 -18.29 -1.14
N LEU A 359 -11.99 -18.27 0.09
CA LEU A 359 -12.91 -17.22 0.52
C LEU A 359 -12.27 -15.83 0.43
N CYS A 360 -11.02 -15.72 0.88
CA CYS A 360 -10.30 -14.45 0.95
C CYS A 360 -9.63 -14.08 -0.37
N HIS A 361 -9.26 -15.08 -1.17
CA HIS A 361 -8.71 -14.88 -2.50
C HIS A 361 -9.81 -15.07 -3.56
N ILE A 362 -10.34 -13.95 -4.07
CA ILE A 362 -11.24 -13.89 -5.25
C ILE A 362 -10.53 -14.44 -6.52
N ALA A 363 -10.24 -15.74 -6.56
CA ALA A 363 -9.46 -16.42 -7.59
C ALA A 363 -10.23 -17.62 -8.19
N HIS A 364 -11.56 -17.51 -8.28
CA HIS A 364 -12.48 -18.44 -8.95
C HIS A 364 -12.52 -19.89 -8.44
N VAL A 365 -11.87 -20.18 -7.31
CA VAL A 365 -12.06 -21.45 -6.57
C VAL A 365 -13.12 -21.23 -5.49
N ARG A 366 -14.10 -22.13 -5.42
CA ARG A 366 -15.20 -22.03 -4.45
C ARG A 366 -14.71 -22.47 -3.06
N PRO A 367 -14.97 -21.68 -2.00
CA PRO A 367 -14.66 -22.13 -0.64
C PRO A 367 -15.56 -23.28 -0.21
N VAL A 368 -14.99 -24.25 0.50
CA VAL A 368 -15.71 -25.40 1.06
C VAL A 368 -15.67 -25.34 2.59
N PHE A 369 -16.85 -25.46 3.20
CA PHE A 369 -17.03 -25.38 4.65
C PHE A 369 -17.74 -26.64 5.15
N ARG A 370 -17.13 -27.32 6.11
CA ARG A 370 -17.69 -28.52 6.77
C ARG A 370 -17.63 -28.33 8.28
N SER A 371 -18.69 -28.73 8.99
CA SER A 371 -18.74 -28.57 10.45
C SER A 371 -17.63 -29.33 11.16
N SER A 372 -17.24 -30.51 10.64
CA SER A 372 -16.10 -31.26 11.15
C SER A 372 -14.78 -30.47 11.08
N ASP A 373 -14.58 -29.73 10.00
CA ASP A 373 -13.36 -28.96 9.77
C ASP A 373 -13.33 -27.74 10.70
N TRP A 374 -14.50 -27.11 10.92
CA TRP A 374 -14.66 -26.06 11.91
C TRP A 374 -14.37 -26.53 13.33
N ASP A 375 -14.89 -27.69 13.74
CA ASP A 375 -14.66 -28.24 15.08
C ASP A 375 -13.16 -28.47 15.34
N GLU A 376 -12.43 -28.99 14.34
CA GLU A 376 -10.99 -29.12 14.44
C GLU A 376 -10.28 -27.75 14.38
N TYR A 377 -10.79 -26.77 13.62
CA TYR A 377 -10.25 -25.40 13.59
C TYR A 377 -10.32 -24.71 14.95
N VAL A 378 -11.45 -24.83 15.66
CA VAL A 378 -11.64 -24.32 17.03
C VAL A 378 -10.69 -25.01 18.00
N LYS A 379 -10.60 -26.35 17.98
CA LYS A 379 -9.71 -27.12 18.87
C LYS A 379 -8.24 -26.74 18.67
N VAL A 380 -7.80 -26.60 17.42
CA VAL A 380 -6.42 -26.22 17.13
C VAL A 380 -6.15 -24.78 17.58
N ASN A 381 -7.06 -23.84 17.33
CA ASN A 381 -6.94 -22.47 17.85
C ASN A 381 -6.82 -22.46 19.39
N GLN A 382 -7.62 -23.27 20.09
CA GLN A 382 -7.54 -23.40 21.54
C GLN A 382 -6.20 -23.99 21.98
N ARG A 383 -5.70 -25.04 21.33
CA ARG A 383 -4.39 -25.63 21.66
C ARG A 383 -3.24 -24.64 21.51
N PHE A 384 -3.28 -23.80 20.48
CA PHE A 384 -2.29 -22.75 20.31
C PHE A 384 -2.47 -21.61 21.32
N ALA A 385 -3.70 -21.27 21.70
CA ALA A 385 -3.96 -20.32 22.79
C ALA A 385 -3.41 -20.84 24.13
N ASP A 386 -3.60 -22.12 24.43
CA ASP A 386 -3.07 -22.78 25.64
C ASP A 386 -1.54 -22.73 25.66
N ALA A 387 -0.89 -22.97 24.51
CA ALA A 387 0.56 -22.84 24.38
C ALA A 387 1.05 -21.40 24.60
N VAL A 388 0.33 -20.38 24.11
CA VAL A 388 0.65 -18.97 24.41
C VAL A 388 0.54 -18.68 25.90
N ILE A 389 -0.52 -19.18 26.53
CA ILE A 389 -0.77 -18.96 27.96
C ILE A 389 0.31 -19.66 28.80
N SER A 390 0.76 -20.86 28.43
CA SER A 390 1.82 -21.56 29.16
C SER A 390 3.19 -20.91 29.03
N GLU A 391 3.48 -20.29 27.88
CA GLU A 391 4.73 -19.57 27.63
C GLU A 391 4.73 -18.15 28.21
N ALA A 392 3.57 -17.59 28.56
CA ALA A 392 3.49 -16.24 29.12
C ALA A 392 4.03 -16.21 30.57
N HIS A 393 5.17 -15.56 30.76
CA HIS A 393 5.80 -15.37 32.07
C HIS A 393 5.36 -14.07 32.77
N SER A 394 4.60 -13.21 32.08
CA SER A 394 4.06 -11.95 32.61
C SER A 394 2.54 -11.86 32.45
N ASP A 395 1.91 -10.95 33.20
CA ASP A 395 0.47 -10.69 33.06
C ASP A 395 0.13 -9.77 31.88
N ASN A 396 1.12 -9.19 31.21
CA ASN A 396 0.96 -8.29 30.05
C ASN A 396 2.01 -8.57 28.95
N PRO A 397 2.04 -9.78 28.39
CA PRO A 397 2.95 -10.13 27.30
C PRO A 397 2.52 -9.44 26.00
N VAL A 398 3.45 -9.34 25.04
CA VAL A 398 3.15 -8.94 23.66
C VAL A 398 3.00 -10.20 22.82
N VAL A 399 1.79 -10.46 22.32
CA VAL A 399 1.48 -11.65 21.52
C VAL A 399 1.24 -11.23 20.08
N LEU A 400 2.08 -11.70 19.17
CA LEU A 400 2.02 -11.45 17.74
C LEU A 400 1.40 -12.65 17.02
N VAL A 401 0.09 -12.59 16.78
CA VAL A 401 -0.67 -13.66 16.12
C VAL A 401 -0.60 -13.49 14.60
N GLN A 402 -0.15 -14.53 13.90
CA GLN A 402 0.09 -14.48 12.47
C GLN A 402 -0.96 -15.29 11.70
N ASP A 403 -1.73 -14.55 10.90
CA ASP A 403 -2.48 -15.02 9.74
C ASP A 403 -3.80 -15.78 9.98
N TYR A 404 -4.51 -16.05 8.88
CA TYR A 404 -5.86 -16.63 8.82
C TYR A 404 -6.05 -17.99 9.51
N HIS A 405 -4.97 -18.65 9.88
CA HIS A 405 -5.04 -19.90 10.61
C HIS A 405 -5.50 -19.71 12.06
N PHE A 406 -5.33 -18.51 12.63
CA PHE A 406 -5.56 -18.26 14.05
C PHE A 406 -6.55 -17.14 14.31
N ALA A 407 -7.67 -17.13 13.60
CA ALA A 407 -8.64 -16.05 13.74
C ALA A 407 -9.33 -16.04 15.13
N LEU A 408 -9.44 -17.19 15.80
CA LEU A 408 -10.12 -17.32 17.11
C LEU A 408 -9.17 -17.14 18.30
N LEU A 409 -7.89 -17.42 18.09
CA LEU A 409 -6.85 -17.37 19.11
C LEU A 409 -6.82 -16.05 19.91
N PRO A 410 -6.97 -14.85 19.31
CA PRO A 410 -6.87 -13.60 20.06
C PRO A 410 -7.90 -13.50 21.18
N ARG A 411 -9.17 -13.88 20.93
CA ARG A 411 -10.23 -13.91 21.94
C ARG A 411 -9.94 -14.95 23.03
N MET A 412 -9.49 -16.14 22.64
CA MET A 412 -9.16 -17.22 23.58
C MET A 412 -8.03 -16.82 24.53
N VAL A 413 -6.96 -16.21 24.02
CA VAL A 413 -5.85 -15.69 24.84
C VAL A 413 -6.33 -14.54 25.74
N ARG A 414 -7.11 -13.60 25.19
CA ARG A 414 -7.65 -12.45 25.95
C ARG A 414 -8.50 -12.87 27.14
N ALA A 415 -9.26 -13.95 27.02
CA ALA A 415 -10.12 -14.45 28.09
C ALA A 415 -9.33 -14.85 29.35
N VAL A 416 -8.11 -15.35 29.17
CA VAL A 416 -7.22 -15.77 30.28
C VAL A 416 -6.21 -14.68 30.64
N LEU A 417 -5.68 -13.96 29.65
CA LEU A 417 -4.69 -12.88 29.79
C LEU A 417 -5.31 -11.53 29.35
N PRO A 418 -6.21 -10.93 30.17
CA PRO A 418 -6.95 -9.74 29.76
C PRO A 418 -6.08 -8.52 29.48
N LYS A 419 -4.92 -8.41 30.13
CA LYS A 419 -3.98 -7.29 29.95
C LYS A 419 -2.96 -7.51 28.83
N ALA A 420 -2.93 -8.68 28.17
CA ALA A 420 -1.97 -8.96 27.10
C ALA A 420 -2.09 -7.96 25.95
N THR A 421 -1.00 -7.61 25.30
CA THR A 421 -1.05 -6.79 24.09
C THR A 421 -1.04 -7.71 22.89
N ILE A 422 -2.22 -7.98 22.32
CA ILE A 422 -2.38 -8.94 21.24
C ILE A 422 -2.42 -8.18 19.90
N ILE A 423 -1.44 -8.43 19.06
CA ILE A 423 -1.34 -7.86 17.71
C ILE A 423 -1.56 -9.01 16.74
N THR A 424 -2.69 -8.97 16.03
CA THR A 424 -3.00 -9.96 14.99
C THR A 424 -2.75 -9.35 13.64
N PHE A 425 -1.96 -10.01 12.80
CA PHE A 425 -1.68 -9.56 11.45
C PHE A 425 -2.21 -10.55 10.42
N TRP A 426 -3.06 -10.06 9.51
CA TRP A 426 -3.70 -10.84 8.44
C TRP A 426 -2.91 -10.68 7.14
N HIS A 427 -2.24 -11.75 6.69
CA HIS A 427 -1.28 -11.70 5.56
C HIS A 427 -1.91 -11.94 4.19
N ILE A 428 -3.09 -12.55 4.15
CA ILE A 428 -3.84 -12.73 2.90
C ILE A 428 -4.74 -11.51 2.64
N PRO A 429 -5.37 -11.37 1.46
CA PRO A 429 -6.37 -10.34 1.26
C PRO A 429 -7.53 -10.46 2.26
N TRP A 430 -8.21 -9.35 2.53
CA TRP A 430 -9.52 -9.38 3.18
C TRP A 430 -10.60 -9.07 2.13
N PRO A 431 -11.56 -10.00 1.91
CA PRO A 431 -12.58 -9.84 0.88
C PRO A 431 -13.62 -8.79 1.28
N ASN A 432 -14.50 -8.39 0.36
CA ASN A 432 -15.61 -7.52 0.71
C ASN A 432 -16.62 -8.25 1.64
N PRO A 433 -17.53 -7.52 2.32
CA PRO A 433 -18.47 -8.12 3.27
C PRO A 433 -19.35 -9.22 2.67
N GLU A 434 -19.78 -9.06 1.42
CA GLU A 434 -20.67 -10.04 0.75
C GLU A 434 -19.97 -11.37 0.50
N SER A 435 -18.72 -11.32 0.02
CA SER A 435 -17.90 -12.51 -0.17
C SER A 435 -17.57 -13.16 1.17
N PHE A 436 -17.20 -12.38 2.19
CA PHE A 436 -16.93 -12.93 3.53
C PHE A 436 -18.18 -13.60 4.13
N GLY A 437 -19.36 -13.07 3.84
CA GLY A 437 -20.66 -13.61 4.26
C GLY A 437 -20.95 -15.05 3.85
N ILE A 438 -20.20 -15.62 2.90
CA ILE A 438 -20.30 -17.03 2.50
C ILE A 438 -19.88 -17.96 3.66
N CYS A 439 -19.01 -17.52 4.56
CA CYS A 439 -18.57 -18.34 5.69
C CYS A 439 -19.71 -18.51 6.72
N PRO A 440 -20.08 -19.76 7.09
CA PRO A 440 -21.11 -20.01 8.09
C PRO A 440 -20.77 -19.44 9.46
N TRP A 441 -19.49 -19.51 9.85
CA TRP A 441 -18.96 -19.08 11.17
C TRP A 441 -18.31 -17.70 11.15
N ARG A 442 -18.81 -16.82 10.26
CA ARG A 442 -18.28 -15.46 10.08
C ARG A 442 -18.31 -14.65 11.39
N GLU A 443 -19.34 -14.80 12.21
CA GLU A 443 -19.51 -14.02 13.44
C GLU A 443 -18.48 -14.44 14.50
N GLU A 444 -18.26 -15.75 14.65
CA GLU A 444 -17.26 -16.33 15.55
C GLU A 444 -15.84 -15.94 15.14
N ILE A 445 -15.55 -15.93 13.83
CA ILE A 445 -14.26 -15.48 13.30
C ILE A 445 -14.03 -14.00 13.62
N LEU A 446 -15.03 -13.14 13.37
CA LEU A 446 -14.92 -11.72 13.65
C LEU A 446 -14.79 -11.44 15.16
N ASP A 447 -15.58 -12.11 16.01
CA ASP A 447 -15.44 -12.03 17.46
C ASP A 447 -14.02 -12.44 17.91
N GLY A 448 -13.54 -13.57 17.37
CA GLY A 448 -12.19 -14.07 17.58
C GLY A 448 -11.13 -13.00 17.31
N MET A 449 -11.19 -12.39 16.14
CA MET A 449 -10.23 -11.35 15.71
C MET A 449 -10.32 -10.09 16.56
N LEU A 450 -11.53 -9.70 16.99
CA LEU A 450 -11.76 -8.56 17.89
C LEU A 450 -11.26 -8.80 19.34
N GLY A 451 -10.73 -9.99 19.66
CA GLY A 451 -9.90 -10.17 20.86
C GLY A 451 -8.55 -9.45 20.81
N SER A 452 -8.15 -8.96 19.65
CA SER A 452 -6.88 -8.26 19.43
C SER A 452 -6.91 -6.82 19.95
N THR A 453 -5.77 -6.35 20.44
CA THR A 453 -5.52 -4.92 20.70
C THR A 453 -5.32 -4.17 19.36
N ILE A 454 -4.54 -4.77 18.46
CA ILE A 454 -4.32 -4.26 17.10
C ILE A 454 -4.61 -5.35 16.08
N LEU A 455 -5.37 -5.00 15.04
CA LEU A 455 -5.54 -5.78 13.82
C LEU A 455 -4.82 -5.10 12.66
N GLY A 456 -3.85 -5.80 12.09
CA GLY A 456 -3.04 -5.33 10.97
C GLY A 456 -3.44 -6.00 9.66
N PHE A 457 -3.50 -5.19 8.60
CA PHE A 457 -3.69 -5.65 7.21
C PHE A 457 -2.63 -5.06 6.30
N HIS A 458 -2.39 -5.65 5.13
CA HIS A 458 -1.41 -5.08 4.19
C HIS A 458 -1.82 -3.73 3.58
N THR A 459 -3.08 -3.57 3.21
CA THR A 459 -3.54 -2.42 2.42
C THR A 459 -4.65 -1.65 3.12
N PRO A 460 -4.79 -0.33 2.85
CA PRO A 460 -5.94 0.43 3.33
C PRO A 460 -7.29 -0.13 2.85
N PHE A 461 -7.31 -0.79 1.69
CA PHE A 461 -8.49 -1.45 1.13
C PHE A 461 -8.93 -2.66 1.97
N HIS A 462 -7.99 -3.55 2.31
CA HIS A 462 -8.29 -4.70 3.19
C HIS A 462 -8.77 -4.24 4.57
N ARG A 463 -8.14 -3.20 5.14
CA ARG A 463 -8.60 -2.56 6.39
C ARG A 463 -10.04 -2.09 6.26
N LYS A 464 -10.35 -1.32 5.19
CA LYS A 464 -11.70 -0.79 4.99
C LYS A 464 -12.72 -1.92 4.87
N ASN A 465 -12.44 -2.93 4.04
CA ASN A 465 -13.33 -4.08 3.89
C ASN A 465 -13.56 -4.80 5.23
N PHE A 466 -12.54 -4.91 6.08
CA PHE A 466 -12.70 -5.49 7.41
C PHE A 466 -13.65 -4.68 8.29
N LEU A 467 -13.48 -3.35 8.34
CA LEU A 467 -14.39 -2.46 9.07
C LEU A 467 -15.83 -2.62 8.56
N ASP A 468 -16.02 -2.55 7.24
CA ASP A 468 -17.33 -2.71 6.60
C ASP A 468 -17.93 -4.13 6.86
N THR A 469 -17.08 -5.16 7.03
CA THR A 469 -17.51 -6.53 7.33
C THR A 469 -17.98 -6.65 8.77
N VAL A 470 -17.25 -6.05 9.72
CA VAL A 470 -17.63 -6.02 11.13
C VAL A 470 -18.93 -5.25 11.32
N ASP A 471 -19.05 -4.07 10.71
CA ASP A 471 -20.27 -3.24 10.77
C ASP A 471 -21.52 -4.01 10.28
N ARG A 472 -21.34 -4.83 9.24
CA ARG A 472 -22.43 -5.59 8.64
C ARG A 472 -22.91 -6.77 9.48
N TYR A 473 -22.02 -7.44 10.20
CA TYR A 473 -22.32 -8.74 10.84
C TYR A 473 -22.32 -8.72 12.36
N LEU A 474 -21.73 -7.70 12.99
CA LEU A 474 -21.66 -7.59 14.44
C LEU A 474 -22.19 -6.24 14.91
N GLU A 475 -22.93 -6.24 16.01
CA GLU A 475 -23.34 -5.00 16.69
C GLU A 475 -22.12 -4.38 17.41
N THR A 476 -21.42 -3.49 16.70
CA THR A 476 -20.21 -2.82 17.20
C THR A 476 -20.33 -1.31 17.09
N ARG A 477 -19.50 -0.60 17.87
CA ARG A 477 -19.32 0.84 17.68
C ARG A 477 -17.99 1.09 16.98
N ILE A 478 -18.06 1.51 15.73
CA ILE A 478 -16.89 1.85 14.90
C ILE A 478 -16.66 3.36 14.93
N GLU A 479 -15.41 3.76 15.13
CA GLU A 479 -14.94 5.15 14.96
C GLU A 479 -13.98 5.17 13.78
N ASP A 480 -14.49 5.62 12.61
CA ASP A 480 -13.76 5.55 11.33
C ASP A 480 -12.47 6.37 11.33
N GLU A 481 -12.50 7.58 11.89
CA GLU A 481 -11.35 8.49 11.93
C GLU A 481 -10.16 7.89 12.69
N ALA A 482 -10.44 7.26 13.84
CA ALA A 482 -9.43 6.55 14.63
C ALA A 482 -9.17 5.12 14.12
N SER A 483 -10.00 4.62 13.20
CA SER A 483 -10.06 3.23 12.75
C SER A 483 -10.09 2.27 13.94
N THR A 484 -10.98 2.52 14.90
CA THR A 484 -11.16 1.67 16.08
C THR A 484 -12.54 1.07 16.16
N ILE A 485 -12.61 -0.18 16.62
CA ILE A 485 -13.85 -0.91 16.86
C ILE A 485 -13.98 -1.14 18.36
N SER A 486 -15.11 -0.74 18.94
CA SER A 486 -15.48 -1.09 20.31
C SER A 486 -16.50 -2.23 20.28
N TYR A 487 -16.15 -3.35 20.90
CA TYR A 487 -17.00 -4.54 21.00
C TYR A 487 -16.82 -5.20 22.38
N GLY A 488 -17.92 -5.46 23.10
CA GLY A 488 -17.85 -6.04 24.46
C GLY A 488 -17.01 -5.23 25.46
N ASN A 489 -17.04 -3.89 25.38
CA ASN A 489 -16.17 -2.95 26.13
C ASN A 489 -14.67 -3.08 25.86
N GLN A 490 -14.26 -3.83 24.83
CA GLN A 490 -12.88 -3.91 24.38
C GLN A 490 -12.71 -3.05 23.13
N LEU A 491 -11.55 -2.40 23.03
CA LEU A 491 -11.21 -1.54 21.91
C LEU A 491 -10.15 -2.24 21.05
N THR A 492 -10.43 -2.40 19.77
CA THR A 492 -9.48 -2.93 18.79
C THR A 492 -9.14 -1.84 17.78
N GLN A 493 -7.85 -1.55 17.60
CA GLN A 493 -7.38 -0.64 16.56
C GLN A 493 -7.07 -1.40 15.27
N VAL A 494 -7.61 -0.95 14.14
CA VAL A 494 -7.43 -1.59 12.83
C VAL A 494 -6.60 -0.71 11.92
N LYS A 495 -5.45 -1.19 11.44
CA LYS A 495 -4.48 -0.38 10.70
C LYS A 495 -3.84 -1.11 9.51
N PRO A 496 -3.42 -0.37 8.47
CA PRO A 496 -2.66 -0.94 7.37
C PRO A 496 -1.15 -0.90 7.69
N TYR A 497 -0.50 -2.06 7.68
CA TYR A 497 0.96 -2.21 7.74
C TYR A 497 1.41 -3.08 6.55
N PRO A 498 1.89 -2.47 5.45
CA PRO A 498 2.39 -3.23 4.31
C PRO A 498 3.67 -3.97 4.72
N ILE A 499 3.65 -5.31 4.65
CA ILE A 499 4.82 -6.12 4.97
C ILE A 499 5.86 -5.96 3.87
N SER A 500 7.12 -6.18 4.23
CA SER A 500 8.24 -6.10 3.31
C SER A 500 9.28 -7.14 3.68
N ILE A 501 10.41 -7.13 2.97
CA ILE A 501 11.55 -8.01 3.22
C ILE A 501 12.58 -7.33 4.13
N ALA A 502 13.43 -8.12 4.76
CA ALA A 502 14.70 -7.59 5.27
C ALA A 502 15.55 -7.18 4.07
N TRP A 503 16.14 -5.98 4.10
CA TRP A 503 17.03 -5.56 3.03
C TRP A 503 18.26 -6.48 3.04
N PRO A 504 18.51 -7.26 1.97
CA PRO A 504 19.56 -8.27 1.99
C PRO A 504 20.94 -7.62 1.94
N GLU A 505 21.84 -8.09 2.80
CA GLU A 505 23.26 -7.82 2.66
C GLU A 505 23.84 -8.70 1.53
N PRO A 506 24.70 -8.14 0.65
CA PRO A 506 25.42 -8.93 -0.34
C PRO A 506 26.24 -10.03 0.34
N PRO A 507 26.16 -11.29 -0.11
CA PRO A 507 27.08 -12.34 0.33
C PRO A 507 28.55 -11.93 0.12
N PRO A 508 29.48 -12.28 1.02
CA PRO A 508 30.91 -11.98 0.84
C PRO A 508 31.50 -12.58 -0.44
N ASP A 509 30.94 -13.69 -0.90
CA ASP A 509 31.29 -14.44 -2.11
C ASP A 509 30.40 -14.09 -3.31
N GLU A 510 29.64 -12.99 -3.27
CA GLU A 510 28.73 -12.61 -4.35
C GLU A 510 29.51 -12.31 -5.64
N GLN A 511 29.21 -13.09 -6.67
CA GLN A 511 29.80 -12.91 -7.99
C GLN A 511 29.28 -11.63 -8.66
N ASP A 512 30.10 -11.07 -9.55
CA ASP A 512 29.68 -10.04 -10.48
C ASP A 512 28.41 -10.48 -11.25
N ILE A 513 27.54 -9.52 -11.56
CA ILE A 513 26.23 -9.82 -12.13
C ILE A 513 26.34 -10.49 -13.50
N ASP A 514 27.35 -10.15 -14.31
CA ASP A 514 27.52 -10.74 -15.64
C ASP A 514 28.05 -12.18 -15.55
N ALA A 515 28.90 -12.47 -14.55
CA ALA A 515 29.31 -13.84 -14.24
C ALA A 515 28.12 -14.69 -13.76
N CYS A 516 27.30 -14.13 -12.86
CA CYS A 516 26.07 -14.77 -12.37
C CYS A 516 25.08 -15.06 -13.52
N ARG A 517 24.89 -14.09 -14.43
CA ARG A 517 24.07 -14.24 -15.65
C ARG A 517 24.56 -15.38 -16.53
N ALA A 518 25.86 -15.48 -16.76
CA ALA A 518 26.46 -16.53 -17.57
C ALA A 518 26.33 -17.91 -16.92
N GLU A 519 26.50 -18.00 -15.59
CA GLU A 519 26.34 -19.24 -14.84
C GLU A 519 24.90 -19.75 -14.89
N VAL A 520 23.91 -18.89 -14.60
CA VAL A 520 22.49 -19.28 -14.65
C VAL A 520 22.06 -19.70 -16.04
N ARG A 521 22.48 -18.96 -17.09
CA ARG A 521 22.20 -19.33 -18.48
C ARG A 521 22.80 -20.68 -18.85
N ARG A 522 24.06 -20.93 -18.46
CA ARG A 522 24.72 -22.24 -18.66
C ARG A 522 23.98 -23.37 -17.94
N ALA A 523 23.58 -23.15 -16.69
CA ALA A 523 22.82 -24.14 -15.90
C ALA A 523 21.45 -24.45 -16.50
N LEU A 524 20.84 -23.49 -17.20
CA LEU A 524 19.56 -23.65 -17.91
C LEU A 524 19.72 -24.18 -19.34
N GLY A 525 20.95 -24.33 -19.86
CA GLY A 525 21.19 -24.68 -21.27
C GLY A 525 20.79 -23.57 -22.25
N VAL A 526 20.81 -22.32 -21.80
CA VAL A 526 20.37 -21.14 -22.55
C VAL A 526 21.59 -20.37 -23.10
N PRO A 527 21.62 -19.97 -24.39
CA PRO A 527 22.70 -19.15 -24.96
C PRO A 527 22.88 -17.79 -24.28
N ALA A 528 24.10 -17.24 -24.34
CA ALA A 528 24.45 -15.99 -23.64
C ALA A 528 23.67 -14.76 -24.13
N ASP A 529 23.34 -14.71 -25.42
CA ASP A 529 22.58 -13.64 -26.08
C ASP A 529 21.06 -13.74 -25.88
N ARG A 530 20.60 -14.79 -25.19
CA ARG A 530 19.17 -15.02 -24.95
C ARG A 530 18.63 -14.15 -23.82
N LEU A 531 17.49 -13.51 -24.07
CA LEU A 531 16.72 -12.81 -23.05
C LEU A 531 15.97 -13.81 -22.15
N LEU A 532 15.95 -13.51 -20.86
CA LEU A 532 15.44 -14.37 -19.81
C LEU A 532 14.34 -13.65 -19.03
N GLY A 533 13.14 -14.21 -19.05
CA GLY A 533 12.05 -13.85 -18.15
C GLY A 533 11.99 -14.79 -16.96
N ILE A 534 11.54 -14.32 -15.80
CA ILE A 534 11.36 -15.16 -14.61
C ILE A 534 10.01 -14.95 -13.93
N GLY A 535 9.40 -16.06 -13.52
CA GLY A 535 8.34 -16.11 -12.52
C GLY A 535 8.76 -17.00 -11.36
N VAL A 536 8.50 -16.58 -10.12
CA VAL A 536 8.78 -17.38 -8.91
C VAL A 536 7.55 -17.38 -8.04
N ASP A 537 6.96 -18.56 -7.85
CA ASP A 537 5.72 -18.70 -7.09
C ASP A 537 5.66 -20.06 -6.40
N ARG A 538 4.70 -20.20 -5.48
CA ARG A 538 4.20 -21.54 -5.12
C ARG A 538 3.24 -22.01 -6.23
N LEU A 539 3.14 -23.31 -6.45
CA LEU A 539 2.11 -23.90 -7.31
C LEU A 539 0.72 -23.72 -6.66
N ASP A 540 0.18 -22.52 -6.76
CA ASP A 540 -1.05 -22.08 -6.11
C ASP A 540 -1.88 -21.29 -7.13
N TYR A 541 -3.16 -21.61 -7.24
CA TYR A 541 -4.08 -21.05 -8.24
C TYR A 541 -4.23 -19.53 -8.14
N THR A 542 -3.88 -18.93 -7.00
CA THR A 542 -3.91 -17.47 -6.81
C THR A 542 -2.81 -16.73 -7.58
N LYS A 543 -1.77 -17.44 -8.05
CA LYS A 543 -0.53 -16.84 -8.57
C LYS A 543 -0.56 -16.48 -10.06
N GLY A 544 -1.64 -16.81 -10.76
CA GLY A 544 -1.83 -16.44 -12.15
C GLY A 544 -0.76 -17.02 -13.08
N ILE A 545 -0.31 -18.26 -12.80
CA ILE A 545 0.76 -18.94 -13.56
C ILE A 545 0.25 -19.32 -14.96
N ILE A 546 -1.00 -19.76 -15.06
CA ILE A 546 -1.64 -20.11 -16.33
C ILE A 546 -1.72 -18.88 -17.24
N GLU A 547 -2.25 -17.77 -16.70
CA GLU A 547 -2.40 -16.50 -17.39
C GLU A 547 -1.04 -15.94 -17.83
N ARG A 548 -0.01 -16.12 -17.00
CA ARG A 548 1.36 -15.76 -17.35
C ARG A 548 1.89 -16.53 -18.56
N PHE A 549 1.66 -17.83 -18.59
CA PHE A 549 2.08 -18.66 -19.71
C PHE A 549 1.28 -18.37 -20.98
N GLN A 550 -0.01 -18.05 -20.84
CA GLN A 550 -0.82 -17.55 -21.94
C GLN A 550 -0.29 -16.20 -22.46
N ALA A 551 0.17 -15.30 -21.58
CA ALA A 551 0.79 -14.04 -22.00
C ALA A 551 2.14 -14.26 -22.71
N VAL A 552 2.94 -15.25 -22.27
CA VAL A 552 4.17 -15.66 -22.97
C VAL A 552 3.85 -16.26 -24.34
N GLU A 553 2.86 -17.13 -24.44
CA GLU A 553 2.40 -17.65 -25.74
C GLU A 553 1.94 -16.51 -26.64
N ARG A 554 1.11 -15.61 -26.11
CA ARG A 554 0.57 -14.48 -26.86
C ARG A 554 1.65 -13.51 -27.34
N LEU A 555 2.69 -13.28 -26.54
CA LEU A 555 3.90 -12.55 -26.94
C LEU A 555 4.56 -13.20 -28.17
N LEU A 556 4.74 -14.53 -28.16
CA LEU A 556 5.38 -15.26 -29.26
C LEU A 556 4.51 -15.28 -30.54
N GLU A 557 3.19 -15.19 -30.39
CA GLU A 557 2.27 -15.04 -31.53
C GLU A 557 2.31 -13.63 -32.15
N LEU A 558 2.27 -12.61 -31.31
CA LEU A 558 2.24 -11.21 -31.74
C LEU A 558 3.60 -10.75 -32.28
N TYR A 559 4.68 -11.29 -31.73
CA TYR A 559 6.06 -10.91 -32.03
C TYR A 559 6.92 -12.15 -32.35
N PRO A 560 6.77 -12.75 -33.54
CA PRO A 560 7.51 -13.96 -33.92
C PRO A 560 9.03 -13.80 -33.87
N GLU A 561 9.56 -12.57 -33.93
CA GLU A 561 10.99 -12.28 -33.78
C GLU A 561 11.56 -12.66 -32.40
N MET A 562 10.69 -12.88 -31.40
CA MET A 562 11.05 -13.31 -30.05
C MET A 562 11.26 -14.82 -29.95
N ILE A 563 10.75 -15.59 -30.91
CA ILE A 563 10.97 -17.05 -31.00
C ILE A 563 12.47 -17.28 -31.20
N GLY A 564 13.07 -18.04 -30.29
CA GLY A 564 14.51 -18.27 -30.30
C GLY A 564 15.36 -17.09 -29.76
N LYS A 565 14.75 -16.03 -29.23
CA LYS A 565 15.43 -14.90 -28.57
C LYS A 565 14.99 -14.65 -27.13
N PHE A 566 13.87 -15.22 -26.71
CA PHE A 566 13.37 -15.13 -25.35
C PHE A 566 13.06 -16.51 -24.78
N THR A 567 13.40 -16.73 -23.51
CA THR A 567 13.01 -17.91 -22.74
C THR A 567 12.45 -17.46 -21.39
N PHE A 568 11.32 -18.04 -20.98
CA PHE A 568 10.69 -17.77 -19.70
C PHE A 568 10.95 -18.92 -18.73
N VAL A 569 11.52 -18.61 -17.56
CA VAL A 569 11.77 -19.59 -16.49
C VAL A 569 10.72 -19.42 -15.40
N GLN A 570 9.99 -20.49 -15.11
CA GLN A 570 9.09 -20.53 -13.96
C GLN A 570 9.68 -21.43 -12.89
N ILE A 571 9.99 -20.86 -11.73
CA ILE A 571 10.25 -21.62 -10.51
C ILE A 571 8.94 -21.73 -9.75
N ALA A 572 8.48 -22.97 -9.53
CA ALA A 572 7.17 -23.25 -8.95
C ALA A 572 7.30 -24.28 -7.82
N ALA A 573 7.36 -23.84 -6.57
CA ALA A 573 7.50 -24.75 -5.44
C ALA A 573 6.17 -25.51 -5.19
N PRO A 574 6.16 -26.86 -5.17
CA PRO A 574 4.98 -27.64 -4.83
C PRO A 574 4.43 -27.28 -3.45
N THR A 575 3.11 -27.22 -3.32
CA THR A 575 2.43 -26.86 -2.06
C THR A 575 1.08 -27.55 -1.98
N ARG A 576 0.68 -27.97 -0.77
CA ARG A 576 -0.67 -28.51 -0.49
C ARG A 576 -1.12 -29.61 -1.47
N SER A 577 -0.18 -30.45 -1.91
CA SER A 577 -0.40 -31.46 -2.95
C SER A 577 -1.43 -32.54 -2.59
N SER A 578 -1.91 -32.59 -1.35
CA SER A 578 -3.00 -33.47 -0.93
C SER A 578 -4.40 -32.97 -1.33
N LEU A 579 -4.53 -31.73 -1.80
CA LEU A 579 -5.81 -31.13 -2.19
C LEU A 579 -6.05 -31.29 -3.70
N ASP A 580 -7.27 -31.70 -4.06
CA ASP A 580 -7.65 -32.01 -5.44
C ASP A 580 -7.54 -30.80 -6.39
N GLU A 581 -7.88 -29.60 -5.91
CA GLU A 581 -7.75 -28.36 -6.69
C GLU A 581 -6.29 -28.03 -7.01
N TYR A 582 -5.36 -28.32 -6.09
CA TYR A 582 -3.93 -28.09 -6.30
C TYR A 582 -3.34 -29.11 -7.28
N GLN A 583 -3.73 -30.38 -7.18
CA GLN A 583 -3.34 -31.41 -8.14
C GLN A 583 -3.85 -31.09 -9.56
N SER A 584 -5.12 -30.67 -9.65
CA SER A 584 -5.75 -30.30 -10.93
C SER A 584 -5.10 -29.06 -11.54
N PHE A 585 -4.73 -28.09 -10.71
CA PHE A 585 -4.01 -26.89 -11.15
C PHE A 585 -2.59 -27.23 -11.64
N GLU A 586 -1.85 -28.06 -10.90
CA GLU A 586 -0.51 -28.52 -11.29
C GLU A 586 -0.54 -29.27 -12.63
N ALA A 587 -1.48 -30.20 -12.80
CA ALA A 587 -1.66 -30.92 -14.06
C ALA A 587 -1.95 -29.97 -15.23
N SER A 588 -2.79 -28.96 -15.00
CA SER A 588 -3.15 -27.94 -15.99
C SER A 588 -1.94 -27.07 -16.38
N VAL A 589 -1.12 -26.68 -15.39
CA VAL A 589 0.15 -25.96 -15.59
C VAL A 589 1.13 -26.78 -16.42
N GLN A 590 1.34 -28.06 -16.08
CA GLN A 590 2.24 -28.94 -16.81
C GLN A 590 1.78 -29.17 -18.26
N ALA A 591 0.48 -29.42 -18.46
CA ALA A 591 -0.10 -29.58 -19.80
C ALA A 591 0.05 -28.33 -20.66
N LEU A 592 -0.15 -27.14 -20.07
CA LEU A 592 0.00 -25.86 -20.77
C LEU A 592 1.46 -25.62 -21.20
N VAL A 593 2.43 -25.87 -20.32
CA VAL A 593 3.85 -25.75 -20.65
C VAL A 593 4.22 -26.70 -21.78
N LYS A 594 3.77 -27.96 -21.71
CA LYS A 594 4.00 -28.94 -22.76
C LYS A 594 3.46 -28.46 -24.11
N ARG A 595 2.20 -28.03 -24.15
CA ARG A 595 1.56 -27.52 -25.38
C ARG A 595 2.30 -26.32 -25.98
N ILE A 596 2.69 -25.35 -25.17
CA ILE A 596 3.42 -24.15 -25.65
C ILE A 596 4.81 -24.54 -26.17
N ASN A 597 5.53 -25.38 -25.43
CA ASN A 597 6.84 -25.85 -25.86
C ASN A 597 6.73 -26.66 -27.16
N GLU A 598 5.78 -27.58 -27.31
CA GLU A 598 5.57 -28.32 -28.56
C GLU A 598 5.30 -27.41 -29.76
N ARG A 599 4.64 -26.26 -29.55
CA ARG A 599 4.28 -25.32 -30.61
C ARG A 599 5.44 -24.42 -31.06
N PHE A 600 6.30 -23.97 -30.15
CA PHE A 600 7.32 -22.95 -30.46
C PHE A 600 8.78 -23.38 -30.24
N ALA A 601 9.03 -24.56 -29.65
CA ALA A 601 10.38 -25.07 -29.44
C ALA A 601 11.07 -25.51 -30.74
N ASN A 602 12.39 -25.63 -30.66
CA ASN A 602 13.22 -26.38 -31.61
C ASN A 602 14.33 -27.11 -30.83
N ASP A 603 15.19 -27.88 -31.52
CA ASP A 603 16.20 -28.75 -30.90
C ASP A 603 17.12 -28.06 -29.88
N ALA A 604 17.32 -26.74 -29.99
CA ALA A 604 18.17 -25.94 -29.10
C ALA A 604 17.40 -24.84 -28.34
N TYR A 605 16.06 -24.87 -28.35
CA TYR A 605 15.23 -23.80 -27.80
C TYR A 605 13.97 -24.33 -27.11
N LEU A 606 13.81 -23.97 -25.83
CA LEU A 606 12.54 -24.04 -25.13
C LEU A 606 12.03 -22.63 -24.80
N PRO A 607 10.78 -22.28 -25.16
CA PRO A 607 10.18 -21.00 -24.77
C PRO A 607 9.89 -20.95 -23.27
N ILE A 608 9.50 -22.06 -22.63
CA ILE A 608 9.21 -22.11 -21.19
C ILE A 608 10.00 -23.24 -20.52
N ILE A 609 10.74 -22.89 -19.46
CA ILE A 609 11.42 -23.84 -18.57
C ILE A 609 10.69 -23.83 -17.23
N LEU A 610 9.96 -24.90 -16.92
CA LEU A 610 9.28 -25.10 -15.64
C LEU A 610 10.17 -25.89 -14.68
N LYS A 611 10.51 -25.28 -13.54
CA LYS A 611 11.21 -25.91 -12.41
C LYS A 611 10.24 -26.09 -11.26
N ALA A 612 9.60 -27.26 -11.21
CA ALA A 612 8.63 -27.63 -10.17
C ALA A 612 9.31 -28.10 -8.87
N GLU A 613 10.25 -27.30 -8.35
CA GLU A 613 11.07 -27.66 -7.19
C GLU A 613 11.25 -26.49 -6.22
N HIS A 614 11.60 -26.79 -4.97
CA HIS A 614 11.91 -25.77 -3.98
C HIS A 614 13.34 -25.25 -4.17
N HIS A 615 13.49 -23.93 -4.24
CA HIS A 615 14.78 -23.26 -4.27
C HIS A 615 14.99 -22.45 -2.99
N GLU A 616 16.20 -22.55 -2.43
CA GLU A 616 16.63 -21.68 -1.33
C GLU A 616 16.85 -20.24 -1.82
N GLN A 617 16.80 -19.27 -0.89
CA GLN A 617 16.92 -17.85 -1.21
C GLN A 617 18.22 -17.51 -1.96
N LYS A 618 19.35 -18.15 -1.62
CA LYS A 618 20.63 -17.93 -2.33
C LYS A 618 20.52 -18.29 -3.81
N ALA A 619 19.85 -19.40 -4.13
CA ALA A 619 19.63 -19.83 -5.51
C ALA A 619 18.67 -18.87 -6.24
N LEU A 620 17.56 -18.49 -5.60
CA LEU A 620 16.58 -17.55 -6.18
C LEU A 620 17.21 -16.19 -6.51
N ARG A 621 18.10 -15.69 -5.64
CA ARG A 621 18.83 -14.43 -5.88
C ARG A 621 19.62 -14.46 -7.18
N SER A 622 20.31 -15.56 -7.48
CA SER A 622 21.04 -15.72 -8.75
C SER A 622 20.11 -15.66 -9.96
N TYR A 623 18.95 -16.33 -9.89
CA TYR A 623 17.95 -16.26 -10.95
C TYR A 623 17.38 -14.85 -11.15
N PHE A 624 17.10 -14.11 -10.07
CA PHE A 624 16.66 -12.71 -10.17
C PHE A 624 17.70 -11.79 -10.80
N ARG A 625 18.98 -11.94 -10.43
CA ARG A 625 20.11 -11.22 -11.03
C ARG A 625 20.28 -11.53 -12.52
N ALA A 626 20.00 -12.78 -12.90
CA ALA A 626 20.18 -13.26 -14.25
C ALA A 626 19.08 -12.81 -15.24
N ALA A 627 17.87 -12.58 -14.76
CA ALA A 627 16.69 -12.31 -15.60
C ALA A 627 16.56 -10.84 -16.01
N GLU A 628 16.18 -10.56 -17.25
CA GLU A 628 15.86 -9.21 -17.73
C GLU A 628 14.48 -8.75 -17.24
N VAL A 629 13.54 -9.68 -17.07
CA VAL A 629 12.16 -9.37 -16.66
C VAL A 629 11.70 -10.31 -15.56
N CYS A 630 11.14 -9.77 -14.48
CA CYS A 630 10.42 -10.54 -13.46
C CYS A 630 8.91 -10.30 -13.61
N SER A 631 8.14 -11.38 -13.73
CA SER A 631 6.70 -11.34 -13.95
C SER A 631 5.95 -11.88 -12.72
N VAL A 632 5.30 -10.97 -11.98
CA VAL A 632 4.49 -11.26 -10.81
C VAL A 632 3.02 -10.97 -11.12
N THR A 633 2.32 -11.97 -11.64
CA THR A 633 0.98 -11.82 -12.23
C THR A 633 -0.13 -12.45 -11.38
N SER A 634 -0.01 -12.39 -10.05
CA SER A 634 -1.02 -13.00 -9.16
C SER A 634 -2.42 -12.45 -9.41
N LEU A 635 -3.41 -13.34 -9.45
CA LEU A 635 -4.82 -13.00 -9.65
C LEU A 635 -5.37 -12.24 -8.43
N HIS A 636 -4.90 -12.61 -7.23
CA HIS A 636 -5.14 -11.88 -6.00
C HIS A 636 -4.04 -12.23 -4.99
N ASP A 637 -3.38 -11.23 -4.41
CA ASP A 637 -2.29 -11.46 -3.43
C ASP A 637 -2.29 -10.36 -2.36
N GLY A 638 -2.13 -10.76 -1.10
CA GLY A 638 -2.11 -9.83 0.03
C GLY A 638 -1.01 -8.78 -0.09
N MET A 639 0.17 -9.17 -0.55
CA MET A 639 1.32 -8.28 -0.80
C MET A 639 2.14 -8.73 -2.01
N ASN A 640 2.64 -9.97 -2.01
CA ASN A 640 3.70 -10.49 -2.88
C ASN A 640 5.12 -9.97 -2.54
N LEU A 641 5.92 -10.81 -1.88
CA LEU A 641 7.30 -10.49 -1.50
C LEU A 641 8.33 -10.81 -2.59
N VAL A 642 8.02 -11.72 -3.52
CA VAL A 642 8.88 -12.06 -4.67
C VAL A 642 9.20 -10.80 -5.50
N ALA A 643 8.21 -9.93 -5.70
CA ALA A 643 8.42 -8.63 -6.34
C ALA A 643 9.51 -7.80 -5.63
N LYS A 644 9.48 -7.75 -4.29
CA LYS A 644 10.43 -6.98 -3.47
C LYS A 644 11.81 -7.66 -3.43
N GLU A 645 11.86 -9.00 -3.44
CA GLU A 645 13.09 -9.78 -3.51
C GLU A 645 13.81 -9.57 -4.84
N PHE A 646 13.09 -9.58 -5.96
CA PHE A 646 13.63 -9.24 -7.27
C PHE A 646 14.25 -7.84 -7.26
N ILE A 647 13.50 -6.83 -6.82
CA ILE A 647 13.99 -5.45 -6.71
C ILE A 647 15.27 -5.37 -5.87
N ALA A 648 15.32 -6.06 -4.73
CA ALA A 648 16.49 -6.05 -3.85
C ALA A 648 17.70 -6.77 -4.46
N ALA A 649 17.50 -7.81 -5.28
CA ALA A 649 18.56 -8.55 -5.96
C ALA A 649 19.24 -7.76 -7.11
N ARG A 650 18.56 -6.76 -7.70
CA ARG A 650 19.06 -5.94 -8.82
C ARG A 650 19.94 -4.78 -8.39
N ASP A 651 21.15 -5.08 -7.91
CA ASP A 651 22.18 -4.10 -7.58
C ASP A 651 22.73 -3.32 -8.79
N ASP A 652 22.66 -3.88 -9.99
CA ASP A 652 22.95 -3.22 -11.27
C ASP A 652 21.91 -2.17 -11.68
N GLU A 653 20.83 -2.06 -10.91
CA GLU A 653 19.67 -1.19 -11.14
C GLU A 653 19.01 -1.43 -12.50
N GLN A 654 19.21 -2.57 -13.14
CA GLN A 654 18.54 -2.90 -14.40
C GLN A 654 17.46 -3.96 -14.16
N GLY A 655 16.78 -4.35 -15.23
CA GLY A 655 15.67 -5.28 -15.20
C GLY A 655 14.32 -4.60 -14.98
N VAL A 656 13.26 -5.29 -15.39
CA VAL A 656 11.90 -4.77 -15.36
C VAL A 656 11.01 -5.68 -14.54
N LEU A 657 10.26 -5.10 -13.62
CA LEU A 657 9.21 -5.79 -12.87
C LEU A 657 7.87 -5.57 -13.58
N ILE A 658 7.22 -6.65 -13.99
CA ILE A 658 5.80 -6.69 -14.38
C ILE A 658 5.02 -7.15 -13.16
N LEU A 659 4.01 -6.37 -12.75
CA LEU A 659 3.31 -6.58 -11.49
C LEU A 659 1.80 -6.49 -11.66
N SER A 660 1.09 -7.50 -11.19
CA SER A 660 -0.37 -7.49 -11.17
C SER A 660 -0.91 -6.40 -10.26
N ARG A 661 -1.90 -5.64 -10.77
CA ARG A 661 -2.66 -4.65 -10.00
C ARG A 661 -3.43 -5.22 -8.80
N PHE A 662 -3.60 -6.54 -8.74
CA PHE A 662 -4.28 -7.26 -7.65
C PHE A 662 -3.34 -7.76 -6.56
N THR A 663 -2.09 -7.30 -6.56
CA THR A 663 -1.13 -7.52 -5.47
C THR A 663 -1.11 -6.30 -4.53
N GLY A 664 -0.92 -6.53 -3.23
CA GLY A 664 -0.66 -5.42 -2.30
C GLY A 664 0.58 -4.61 -2.68
N ALA A 665 1.61 -5.24 -3.26
CA ALA A 665 2.85 -4.59 -3.69
C ALA A 665 2.62 -3.52 -4.77
N ALA A 666 1.60 -3.67 -5.63
CA ALA A 666 1.26 -2.67 -6.64
C ALA A 666 0.82 -1.32 -6.04
N ARG A 667 0.46 -1.29 -4.75
CA ARG A 667 0.16 -0.05 -4.01
C ARG A 667 1.41 0.72 -3.58
N GLU A 668 2.58 0.09 -3.64
CA GLU A 668 3.85 0.70 -3.24
C GLU A 668 4.83 0.83 -4.40
N LEU A 669 4.72 -0.01 -5.43
CA LEU A 669 5.67 -0.14 -6.53
C LEU A 669 5.09 0.38 -7.84
N HIS A 670 4.82 1.69 -7.91
CA HIS A 670 4.15 2.30 -9.05
C HIS A 670 5.01 2.37 -10.32
N GLU A 671 6.33 2.23 -10.18
CA GLU A 671 7.28 2.23 -11.29
C GLU A 671 7.40 0.87 -11.98
N ALA A 672 6.77 -0.18 -11.44
CA ALA A 672 6.60 -1.44 -12.15
C ALA A 672 5.68 -1.26 -13.37
N LEU A 673 5.74 -2.20 -14.33
CA LEU A 673 4.71 -2.30 -15.36
C LEU A 673 3.48 -2.97 -14.75
N ILE A 674 2.53 -2.15 -14.31
CA ILE A 674 1.29 -2.61 -13.68
C ILE A 674 0.35 -3.19 -14.74
N VAL A 675 -0.03 -4.45 -14.58
CA VAL A 675 -0.89 -5.17 -15.54
C VAL A 675 -2.17 -5.70 -14.89
N ASN A 676 -3.20 -5.91 -15.71
CA ASN A 676 -4.30 -6.80 -15.38
C ASN A 676 -3.96 -8.23 -15.82
N PRO A 677 -3.72 -9.20 -14.92
CA PRO A 677 -3.38 -10.57 -15.31
C PRO A 677 -4.50 -11.29 -16.08
N TYR A 678 -5.75 -10.82 -15.99
CA TYR A 678 -6.87 -11.37 -16.77
C TYR A 678 -6.89 -10.89 -18.23
N HIS A 679 -6.08 -9.88 -18.57
CA HIS A 679 -5.98 -9.35 -19.92
C HIS A 679 -4.66 -9.84 -20.53
N ILE A 680 -4.75 -10.98 -21.22
CA ILE A 680 -3.58 -11.71 -21.72
C ILE A 680 -2.74 -10.86 -22.70
N GLU A 681 -3.41 -10.09 -23.55
CA GLU A 681 -2.80 -9.14 -24.49
C GLU A 681 -1.99 -8.06 -23.77
N GLU A 682 -2.54 -7.44 -22.72
CA GLU A 682 -1.80 -6.46 -21.89
C GLU A 682 -0.58 -7.10 -21.22
N GLY A 683 -0.69 -8.36 -20.79
CA GLY A 683 0.46 -9.12 -20.28
C GLY A 683 1.54 -9.34 -21.35
N ALA A 684 1.15 -9.70 -22.57
CA ALA A 684 2.05 -9.91 -23.69
C ALA A 684 2.74 -8.61 -24.13
N GLU A 685 1.99 -7.51 -24.25
CA GLU A 685 2.54 -6.18 -24.55
C GLU A 685 3.49 -5.70 -23.46
N ALA A 686 3.16 -5.94 -22.18
CA ALA A 686 4.04 -5.60 -21.07
C ALA A 686 5.35 -6.40 -21.10
N LEU A 687 5.30 -7.71 -21.43
CA LEU A 687 6.50 -8.53 -21.64
C LEU A 687 7.34 -7.97 -22.80
N TYR A 688 6.72 -7.67 -23.94
CA TYR A 688 7.44 -7.12 -25.10
C TYR A 688 8.12 -5.79 -24.76
N ARG A 689 7.37 -4.88 -24.12
CA ARG A 689 7.89 -3.58 -23.67
C ARG A 689 9.03 -3.75 -22.67
N ALA A 690 8.89 -4.67 -21.72
CA ALA A 690 9.90 -4.93 -20.69
C ALA A 690 11.22 -5.41 -21.31
N LEU A 691 11.15 -6.30 -22.30
CA LEU A 691 12.31 -6.86 -23.00
C LEU A 691 13.02 -5.84 -23.90
N HIS A 692 12.30 -4.83 -24.40
CA HIS A 692 12.86 -3.75 -25.24
C HIS A 692 13.11 -2.43 -24.49
N MET A 693 12.92 -2.42 -23.16
CA MET A 693 13.03 -1.21 -22.38
C MET A 693 14.48 -0.68 -22.39
N PRO A 694 14.74 0.60 -22.75
CA PRO A 694 16.08 1.15 -22.72
C PRO A 694 16.69 1.12 -21.31
N ALA A 695 17.98 0.84 -21.18
CA ALA A 695 18.66 0.72 -19.88
C ALA A 695 18.52 1.97 -18.99
N GLY A 696 18.41 3.16 -19.59
CA GLY A 696 18.14 4.40 -18.83
C GLY A 696 16.79 4.39 -18.12
N GLU A 697 15.72 3.94 -18.80
CA GLU A 697 14.39 3.81 -18.20
C GLU A 697 14.37 2.71 -17.13
N GLN A 698 15.04 1.58 -17.37
CA GLN A 698 15.14 0.50 -16.38
C GLN A 698 15.77 0.99 -15.07
N ARG A 699 16.86 1.75 -15.15
CA ARG A 699 17.57 2.31 -13.98
C ARG A 699 16.72 3.27 -13.17
N GLU A 700 16.01 4.18 -13.82
CA GLU A 700 15.16 5.13 -13.11
C GLU A 700 14.02 4.41 -12.36
N ARG A 701 13.35 3.44 -13.00
CA ARG A 701 12.31 2.62 -12.36
C ARG A 701 12.87 1.82 -11.19
N MET A 702 13.97 1.10 -11.42
CA MET A 702 14.56 0.21 -10.42
C MET A 702 15.12 0.99 -9.22
N ARG A 703 15.77 2.14 -9.43
CA ARG A 703 16.24 3.02 -8.34
C ARG A 703 15.11 3.46 -7.42
N SER A 704 13.99 3.92 -7.99
CA SER A 704 12.83 4.36 -7.21
C SER A 704 12.30 3.21 -6.35
N MET A 705 12.05 2.05 -6.98
CA MET A 705 11.55 0.86 -6.29
C MET A 705 12.53 0.34 -5.23
N ARG A 706 13.84 0.31 -5.50
CA ARG A 706 14.87 -0.12 -4.55
C ARG A 706 14.91 0.78 -3.32
N ARG A 707 14.85 2.11 -3.51
CA ARG A 707 14.76 3.06 -2.38
C ARG A 707 13.51 2.79 -1.55
N ARG A 708 12.35 2.62 -2.19
CA ARG A 708 11.10 2.30 -1.50
C ARG A 708 11.21 1.02 -0.68
N VAL A 709 11.70 -0.08 -1.26
CA VAL A 709 11.82 -1.37 -0.55
C VAL A 709 12.84 -1.29 0.59
N ARG A 710 13.94 -0.56 0.41
CA ARG A 710 14.95 -0.34 1.46
C ARG A 710 14.41 0.45 2.65
N ASP A 711 13.73 1.56 2.38
CA ASP A 711 13.22 2.48 3.42
C ASP A 711 11.95 1.95 4.11
N PHE A 712 11.18 1.11 3.41
CA PHE A 712 9.97 0.46 3.91
C PHE A 712 10.19 -1.06 3.97
N ASN A 713 11.17 -1.46 4.78
CA ASN A 713 11.55 -2.86 4.98
C ASN A 713 10.78 -3.51 6.14
N VAL A 714 11.08 -4.79 6.41
CA VAL A 714 10.38 -5.58 7.44
C VAL A 714 10.58 -5.04 8.86
N TYR A 715 11.74 -4.45 9.17
CA TYR A 715 12.01 -3.88 10.49
C TYR A 715 11.10 -2.68 10.75
N ARG A 716 10.90 -1.84 9.74
CA ARG A 716 9.92 -0.74 9.81
C ARG A 716 8.49 -1.25 9.96
N TRP A 717 8.11 -2.30 9.22
CA TRP A 717 6.78 -2.91 9.35
C TRP A 717 6.51 -3.36 10.78
N ALA A 718 7.43 -4.11 11.40
CA ALA A 718 7.30 -4.55 12.79
C ALA A 718 7.36 -3.38 13.78
N GLY A 719 8.34 -2.48 13.59
CA GLY A 719 8.54 -1.31 14.44
C GLY A 719 7.29 -0.44 14.55
N ARG A 720 6.59 -0.19 13.43
CA ARG A 720 5.33 0.59 13.45
C ARG A 720 4.22 -0.07 14.26
N MET A 721 4.04 -1.39 14.13
CA MET A 721 3.04 -2.11 14.92
C MET A 721 3.37 -2.08 16.41
N LEU A 722 4.64 -2.27 16.77
CA LEU A 722 5.12 -2.27 18.14
C LEU A 722 5.05 -0.87 18.77
N GLN A 723 5.36 0.19 18.02
CA GLN A 723 5.17 1.58 18.46
C GLN A 723 3.71 1.89 18.75
N ASP A 724 2.80 1.50 17.85
CA ASP A 724 1.37 1.72 18.04
C ASP A 724 0.85 0.93 19.25
N ALA A 725 1.34 -0.29 19.45
CA ALA A 725 1.04 -1.09 20.64
C ALA A 725 1.53 -0.42 21.93
N ALA A 726 2.78 0.09 21.94
CA ALA A 726 3.33 0.80 23.09
C ALA A 726 2.52 2.06 23.43
N ARG A 727 2.11 2.84 22.42
CA ARG A 727 1.24 4.02 22.60
C ARG A 727 -0.11 3.66 23.21
N LEU A 728 -0.75 2.59 22.74
CA LEU A 728 -2.02 2.11 23.29
C LEU A 728 -1.86 1.69 24.76
N ARG A 729 -0.80 0.94 25.10
CA ARG A 729 -0.48 0.57 26.48
C ARG A 729 -0.27 1.79 27.37
N GLN A 730 0.46 2.80 26.91
CA GLN A 730 0.67 4.04 27.66
C GLN A 730 -0.68 4.74 27.93
N ARG A 731 -1.55 4.84 26.92
CA ARG A 731 -2.88 5.44 27.07
C ARG A 731 -3.74 4.69 28.08
N GLU A 732 -3.73 3.35 28.06
CA GLU A 732 -4.46 2.53 29.04
C GLU A 732 -3.93 2.70 30.45
N ARG A 733 -2.59 2.71 30.64
CA ARG A 733 -1.97 2.94 31.95
C ARG A 733 -2.37 4.30 32.52
N VAL A 734 -2.34 5.36 31.69
CA VAL A 734 -2.76 6.71 32.10
C VAL A 734 -4.24 6.73 32.46
N LYS A 735 -5.11 6.11 31.64
CA LYS A 735 -6.56 6.04 31.92
C LYS A 735 -6.86 5.33 33.23
N SER A 736 -6.22 4.18 33.49
CA SER A 736 -6.35 3.44 34.75
C SER A 736 -5.85 4.24 35.95
N ARG A 737 -4.75 4.98 35.80
CA ARG A 737 -4.23 5.87 36.85
C ARG A 737 -5.19 7.02 37.15
N ILE A 738 -5.78 7.65 36.14
CA ILE A 738 -6.80 8.71 36.32
C ILE A 738 -8.04 8.16 37.06
N ILE A 739 -8.51 6.97 36.69
CA ILE A 739 -9.68 6.33 37.33
C ILE A 739 -9.38 6.04 38.81
N SER A 740 -8.23 5.42 39.12
CA SER A 740 -7.84 5.12 40.50
C SER A 740 -7.72 6.39 41.37
N LEU A 741 -7.07 7.45 40.86
CA LEU A 741 -6.96 8.73 41.56
C LEU A 741 -8.32 9.41 41.82
N SER A 742 -9.26 9.26 40.87
CA SER A 742 -10.61 9.81 41.01
C SER A 742 -11.43 9.04 42.06
N GLN A 743 -11.28 7.71 42.12
CA GLN A 743 -11.93 6.85 43.11
C GLN A 743 -11.38 7.08 44.53
N ASP A 744 -10.07 7.29 44.66
CA ASP A 744 -9.43 7.62 45.95
C ASP A 744 -9.87 8.98 46.50
N ARG A 745 -10.05 9.99 45.63
CA ARG A 745 -10.64 11.28 46.02
C ARG A 745 -12.09 11.14 46.47
N ALA A 746 -12.89 10.34 45.78
CA ALA A 746 -14.29 10.08 46.15
C ALA A 746 -14.42 9.33 47.50
N ARG A 747 -13.47 8.45 47.83
CA ARG A 747 -13.39 7.80 49.15
C ARG A 747 -12.93 8.75 50.25
N LYS A 748 -11.92 9.59 50.00
CA LYS A 748 -11.41 10.58 50.98
C LYS A 748 -12.35 11.76 51.21
N GLY A 749 -13.28 12.06 50.30
CA GLY A 749 -14.31 13.09 50.49
C GLY A 749 -15.59 12.61 51.19
N ARG A 750 -15.68 11.31 51.52
CA ARG A 750 -16.81 10.71 52.26
C ARG A 750 -16.44 10.27 53.69
N ALA A 751 -15.16 10.33 54.05
CA ALA A 751 -14.65 10.21 55.41
C ALA A 751 -14.42 11.63 55.94
#